data_AF-G0MWY8-F1
#
_entry.id   AF-G0MWY8-F1
#
_cell.length_a   1.000
_cell.length_b   1.000
_cell.length_c   1.000
_cell.angle_alpha   90.00
_cell.angle_beta   90.00
_cell.angle_gamma   90.00
#
_symmetry.space_group_name_H-M   'P 1'
#
loop_
_entity.id
_entity.type
_entity.pdbx_description
1 polymer ?
#
loop_
_entity_poly.entity_id
_entity_poly.type
_entity_poly.pdbx_seq_one_letter_code
_entity_poly.pdbx_strand_id
1 'polypeptide(L)'
;MPFQTGRKRTAGKNLEKARACLRARRDSTEETCAANGSGSSDITFDASNLTLTDQESSVIHAEDPIVGSELHDFDYEMDLSFNVDAHGSANINESEIPVTSSPPSGMPPIGCHCDIKTLLDEKTAELSLCSDMISDLRAELIQSRKLKENVEIKNTRIQLMIQKTRLARDEYRIQVKRILKKIEKISNEKNFKRNLNKKFSRNSSGTYKYSELVNSTTKKKRKIAVVRAMQKIAREDDISKLLDDVIKFCDECLEQSFHFKLSLWQGACLKSKANLTGNQLETIKQLLLEFIDKDIFPSIKAIAHLQKCESKVDLFEGSETKGAKGETVSIVQCVNINELLSWRLSEIGEDLLFDDYSGDDIVVAFGGDAGGGSTKLCLIIGNMSNPNSVDSIMVIAMFNAPDTYESIKNLVPRIVEQFNGLTNVTYEINGTKITRRVRKKIIGDFKFIGENLNHKKQSANNYCFYCVVDKRKAGRKLMKHLNVNQIDDTRTIKSFTDFGKWGGWGVNKGDGPLFPTVNLFDHLIGPLHLVVGLFDRYIFKPLLVICAKMDNISSFDILADRTATTNAAEAKILKVQKDIEKCVDMRRKTQLQAGLKQLKLEKLKLEKVLNGVPNGKVKQLEQCWEKIGASRQAFFQSFSGNHIRKLLTPEGIRKTFDIFQGIMTDELFGLESAMMELSKIMSLTANRLLSSDDVNQIQQSSWNLAAFLADIAPEDTITQKLHTLLFHVPELARTHKSLGRICEQGIEAVHAKCNRIDKRLSYCRNRTKRFQFTVKELICSTVANDFLKAWYFEH
;
A
#
# COMPACT_ATOMS: atom_id res chain seq x y z
N MET A 1 5.26 35.32 -44.65
CA MET A 1 6.50 35.86 -44.08
C MET A 1 6.79 35.15 -42.76
N PRO A 2 7.87 34.36 -42.64
CA PRO A 2 8.26 33.71 -41.38
C PRO A 2 9.47 34.40 -40.73
N PHE A 3 9.39 34.65 -39.42
CA PHE A 3 10.49 35.14 -38.61
C PHE A 3 11.30 33.97 -38.01
N GLN A 4 12.63 34.07 -38.11
CA GLN A 4 13.63 33.09 -37.70
C GLN A 4 13.83 33.06 -36.18
N THR A 5 13.98 31.87 -35.59
CA THR A 5 14.52 31.69 -34.23
C THR A 5 15.91 31.06 -34.28
N GLY A 6 16.94 31.84 -33.96
CA GLY A 6 18.30 31.35 -33.70
C GLY A 6 18.48 30.94 -32.25
N ARG A 7 18.90 29.69 -32.02
CA ARG A 7 19.86 29.22 -30.97
C ARG A 7 19.84 27.68 -30.92
N LYS A 8 20.61 27.06 -31.83
CA LYS A 8 21.21 25.73 -31.65
C LYS A 8 22.73 25.95 -31.51
N ARG A 9 23.37 25.15 -30.65
CA ARG A 9 24.84 24.98 -30.40
C ARG A 9 25.34 25.49 -29.05
N THR A 10 25.11 24.71 -28.00
CA THR A 10 25.94 24.75 -26.77
C THR A 10 26.15 23.37 -26.13
N ALA A 11 25.26 22.39 -26.35
CA ALA A 11 25.46 21.03 -25.81
C ALA A 11 26.54 20.20 -26.54
N GLY A 12 26.68 20.35 -27.87
CA GLY A 12 27.66 19.57 -28.65
C GLY A 12 29.12 19.94 -28.36
N LYS A 13 29.42 21.22 -28.15
CA LYS A 13 30.80 21.71 -27.88
C LYS A 13 31.32 21.27 -26.50
N ASN A 14 30.44 21.08 -25.52
CA ASN A 14 30.82 20.61 -24.19
C ASN A 14 31.13 19.11 -24.18
N LEU A 15 30.47 18.33 -25.04
CA LEU A 15 30.73 16.89 -25.19
C LEU A 15 32.06 16.63 -25.94
N GLU A 16 32.39 17.45 -26.94
CA GLU A 16 33.69 17.39 -27.63
C GLU A 16 34.85 17.80 -26.72
N LYS A 17 34.68 18.85 -25.90
CA LYS A 17 35.70 19.24 -24.90
C LYS A 17 35.93 18.15 -23.85
N ALA A 18 34.87 17.49 -23.37
CA ALA A 18 34.98 16.39 -22.41
C ALA A 18 35.71 15.16 -23.02
N ARG A 19 35.43 14.84 -24.29
CA ARG A 19 36.13 13.75 -25.01
C ARG A 19 37.59 14.08 -25.32
N ALA A 20 37.93 15.33 -25.61
CA ALA A 20 39.32 15.76 -25.79
C ALA A 20 40.13 15.69 -24.48
N CYS A 21 39.52 16.07 -23.35
CA CYS A 21 40.14 15.98 -22.03
C CYS A 21 40.41 14.53 -21.58
N LEU A 22 39.52 13.60 -21.95
CA LEU A 22 39.68 12.17 -21.68
C LEU A 22 40.72 11.49 -22.57
N ARG A 23 40.96 11.99 -23.80
CA ARG A 23 42.06 11.50 -24.66
C ARG A 23 43.41 12.00 -24.18
N ALA A 24 43.52 13.30 -23.82
CA ALA A 24 44.76 13.87 -23.28
C ALA A 24 45.22 13.21 -21.97
N ARG A 25 44.30 12.73 -21.12
CA ARG A 25 44.63 11.96 -19.90
C ARG A 25 45.09 10.52 -20.16
N ARG A 26 44.71 9.94 -21.30
CA ARG A 26 45.10 8.59 -21.70
C ARG A 26 46.48 8.59 -22.35
N ASP A 27 46.79 9.62 -23.12
CA ASP A 27 48.10 9.78 -23.77
C ASP A 27 49.19 10.20 -22.74
N SER A 28 48.84 10.89 -21.64
CA SER A 28 49.79 11.24 -20.57
C SER A 28 50.14 10.09 -19.61
N THR A 29 49.42 8.97 -19.67
CA THR A 29 49.68 7.78 -18.83
C THR A 29 50.48 6.68 -19.56
N GLU A 30 50.69 6.82 -20.88
CA GLU A 30 51.57 5.92 -21.65
C GLU A 30 53.00 6.49 -21.84
N GLU A 31 53.25 7.78 -21.58
CA GLU A 31 54.58 8.41 -21.65
C GLU A 31 55.41 8.38 -20.34
N THR A 32 54.85 7.92 -19.21
CA THR A 32 55.54 7.92 -17.90
C THR A 32 56.08 6.56 -17.43
N CYS A 33 55.95 5.49 -18.23
CA CYS A 33 56.61 4.20 -17.98
C CYS A 33 57.86 3.95 -18.85
N ALA A 34 58.27 4.92 -19.67
CA ALA A 34 59.40 4.80 -20.60
C ALA A 34 60.54 5.78 -20.28
N ALA A 35 60.89 5.99 -19.01
CA ALA A 35 62.11 6.70 -18.65
C ALA A 35 62.50 6.43 -17.18
N ASN A 36 63.12 5.28 -16.92
CA ASN A 36 64.14 5.14 -15.88
C ASN A 36 64.93 3.83 -16.09
N GLY A 37 66.06 3.96 -16.79
CA GLY A 37 67.36 3.49 -16.29
C GLY A 37 67.69 2.00 -16.33
N SER A 38 68.17 1.57 -17.49
CA SER A 38 69.37 0.73 -17.71
C SER A 38 70.23 0.32 -16.49
N GLY A 39 70.57 -0.97 -16.42
CA GLY A 39 71.68 -1.51 -15.64
C GLY A 39 71.93 -2.99 -15.95
N SER A 40 72.71 -3.27 -16.99
CA SER A 40 73.16 -4.60 -17.40
C SER A 40 74.19 -5.19 -16.43
N SER A 41 74.07 -6.48 -16.11
CA SER A 41 75.21 -7.41 -16.21
C SER A 41 74.70 -8.84 -16.33
N ASP A 42 75.17 -9.50 -17.38
CA ASP A 42 75.03 -10.93 -17.63
C ASP A 42 75.61 -11.76 -16.48
N ILE A 43 75.10 -13.00 -16.30
CA ILE A 43 75.89 -14.24 -16.43
C ILE A 43 75.00 -15.46 -16.09
N THR A 44 75.06 -16.36 -17.07
CA THR A 44 74.64 -17.75 -17.30
C THR A 44 74.53 -18.82 -16.19
N PHE A 45 73.91 -19.93 -16.64
CA PHE A 45 74.04 -21.37 -16.30
C PHE A 45 72.94 -22.07 -15.47
N ASP A 46 72.04 -22.70 -16.23
CA ASP A 46 71.83 -24.16 -16.39
C ASP A 46 71.30 -25.06 -15.25
N ALA A 47 70.56 -26.07 -15.72
CA ALA A 47 69.68 -26.97 -15.01
C ALA A 47 70.40 -28.08 -14.24
N SER A 48 69.76 -28.55 -13.15
CA SER A 48 69.45 -29.98 -12.86
C SER A 48 69.26 -30.24 -11.37
N ASN A 49 68.11 -30.80 -10.97
CA ASN A 49 68.01 -32.17 -10.46
C ASN A 49 66.64 -32.47 -9.83
N LEU A 50 66.14 -33.65 -10.19
CA LEU A 50 65.01 -34.36 -9.58
C LEU A 50 65.34 -34.75 -8.12
N THR A 51 64.31 -34.83 -7.27
CA THR A 51 63.97 -36.09 -6.59
C THR A 51 62.53 -36.07 -6.06
N LEU A 52 61.79 -37.12 -6.39
CA LEU A 52 60.49 -37.49 -5.85
C LEU A 52 60.69 -38.36 -4.60
N THR A 53 59.82 -38.23 -3.60
CA THR A 53 59.39 -39.36 -2.76
C THR A 53 57.90 -39.22 -2.46
N ASP A 54 57.16 -40.30 -2.73
CA ASP A 54 55.76 -40.54 -2.38
C ASP A 54 55.63 -40.87 -0.88
N GLN A 55 54.49 -40.57 -0.25
CA GLN A 55 53.82 -41.48 0.70
C GLN A 55 52.37 -41.06 1.03
N GLU A 56 51.61 -42.06 1.44
CA GLU A 56 50.15 -42.20 1.43
C GLU A 56 49.39 -41.57 2.61
N SER A 57 48.06 -41.57 2.47
CA SER A 57 47.05 -41.94 3.50
C SER A 57 46.27 -40.87 4.29
N SER A 58 44.93 -41.04 4.23
CA SER A 58 43.95 -41.04 5.33
C SER A 58 43.43 -39.73 6.01
N VAL A 59 42.08 -39.64 6.04
CA VAL A 59 41.21 -39.48 7.25
C VAL A 59 41.12 -38.11 7.97
N ILE A 60 39.92 -37.51 7.83
CA ILE A 60 39.00 -36.97 8.87
C ILE A 60 39.32 -35.68 9.69
N HIS A 61 38.25 -34.86 9.80
CA HIS A 61 37.83 -33.83 10.79
C HIS A 61 38.57 -32.50 11.02
N ALA A 62 37.71 -31.47 10.90
CA ALA A 62 37.60 -30.18 11.59
C ALA A 62 38.59 -29.83 12.71
N GLU A 63 39.08 -28.58 12.68
CA GLU A 63 39.08 -27.58 13.77
C GLU A 63 39.70 -26.26 13.26
N ASP A 64 39.01 -25.12 13.43
CA ASP A 64 39.64 -23.81 13.66
C ASP A 64 40.32 -23.87 15.05
N PRO A 65 41.31 -23.02 15.49
CA PRO A 65 41.42 -21.58 15.18
C PRO A 65 42.84 -20.92 15.37
N ILE A 66 42.87 -19.57 15.42
CA ILE A 66 43.81 -18.66 16.17
C ILE A 66 45.19 -18.25 15.56
N VAL A 67 45.23 -16.95 15.19
CA VAL A 67 46.20 -15.87 15.51
C VAL A 67 47.67 -15.93 15.06
N GLY A 68 48.11 -14.84 14.40
CA GLY A 68 49.44 -14.24 14.64
C GLY A 68 50.02 -13.37 13.52
N SER A 69 50.58 -12.21 13.90
CA SER A 69 51.49 -11.26 13.18
C SER A 69 50.85 -10.28 12.19
N GLU A 70 50.70 -8.99 12.55
CA GLU A 70 51.68 -7.87 12.53
C GLU A 70 51.89 -7.31 11.11
N LEU A 71 51.19 -6.21 10.78
CA LEU A 71 51.69 -4.83 10.79
C LEU A 71 52.78 -4.56 9.73
N HIS A 72 52.36 -3.95 8.63
CA HIS A 72 53.12 -2.87 8.00
C HIS A 72 52.16 -1.94 7.26
N ASP A 73 52.07 -0.72 7.80
CA ASP A 73 51.38 0.43 7.23
C ASP A 73 51.94 0.80 5.86
N PHE A 74 51.04 1.13 4.94
CA PHE A 74 51.33 2.04 3.83
C PHE A 74 50.07 2.89 3.62
N ASP A 75 50.15 4.12 4.12
CA ASP A 75 49.21 5.20 3.88
C ASP A 75 49.12 5.50 2.38
N TYR A 76 47.88 5.65 1.90
CA TYR A 76 47.61 6.39 0.68
C TYR A 76 46.41 7.30 0.96
N GLU A 77 46.70 8.48 1.52
CA GLU A 77 45.80 9.62 1.49
C GLU A 77 45.52 9.97 0.03
N MET A 78 44.24 10.04 -0.34
CA MET A 78 43.83 10.70 -1.56
C MET A 78 42.77 11.74 -1.20
N ASP A 79 43.24 12.97 -1.08
CA ASP A 79 42.48 14.20 -0.98
C ASP A 79 41.36 14.25 -2.02
N LEU A 80 40.13 14.40 -1.55
CA LEU A 80 39.03 14.92 -2.35
C LEU A 80 38.45 16.14 -1.64
N SER A 81 39.11 17.27 -1.89
CA SER A 81 38.53 18.59 -1.76
C SER A 81 37.37 18.73 -2.75
N PHE A 82 36.19 19.07 -2.25
CA PHE A 82 35.10 19.62 -3.06
C PHE A 82 34.74 21.00 -2.54
N ASN A 83 35.15 22.00 -3.32
CA ASN A 83 34.68 23.38 -3.26
C ASN A 83 33.15 23.42 -3.32
N VAL A 84 32.55 24.13 -2.37
CA VAL A 84 31.21 24.70 -2.50
C VAL A 84 31.39 26.21 -2.46
N ASP A 85 31.39 26.82 -3.65
CA ASP A 85 31.28 28.27 -3.79
C ASP A 85 29.91 28.72 -3.30
N ALA A 86 29.94 29.48 -2.20
CA ALA A 86 28.83 30.26 -1.69
C ALA A 86 28.93 31.68 -2.27
N HIS A 87 27.97 32.09 -3.10
CA HIS A 87 27.70 33.50 -3.35
C HIS A 87 26.19 33.75 -3.49
N GLY A 88 25.68 34.62 -2.62
CA GLY A 88 24.31 35.10 -2.64
C GLY A 88 23.84 35.76 -1.34
N SER A 89 24.73 36.40 -0.57
CA SER A 89 24.40 37.24 0.58
C SER A 89 24.28 38.70 0.12
N ALA A 90 23.10 39.29 0.30
CA ALA A 90 22.89 40.73 0.17
C ALA A 90 23.31 41.41 1.48
N ASN A 91 24.37 42.22 1.40
CA ASN A 91 24.79 43.14 2.47
C ASN A 91 23.77 44.26 2.64
N ILE A 92 23.31 44.49 3.87
CA ILE A 92 22.84 45.80 4.32
C ILE A 92 23.69 46.16 5.53
N ASN A 93 24.47 47.23 5.38
CA ASN A 93 25.37 47.79 6.38
C ASN A 93 24.61 48.27 7.62
N GLU A 94 25.18 47.99 8.78
CA GLU A 94 24.99 48.80 9.98
C GLU A 94 25.78 50.09 9.83
N SER A 95 25.08 51.22 9.95
CA SER A 95 25.68 52.51 10.27
C SER A 95 24.81 53.20 11.32
N GLU A 96 25.50 53.65 12.37
CA GLU A 96 25.11 54.41 13.55
C GLU A 96 23.96 55.42 13.36
N ILE A 97 23.13 55.61 14.39
CA ILE A 97 22.47 56.89 14.78
C ILE A 97 21.76 56.70 16.15
N PRO A 98 21.56 57.77 16.95
CA PRO A 98 21.88 57.81 18.38
C PRO A 98 20.69 57.76 19.35
N VAL A 99 21.07 57.60 20.62
CA VAL A 99 20.31 57.87 21.86
C VAL A 99 19.39 59.09 21.72
N THR A 100 18.09 58.92 22.03
CA THR A 100 17.27 59.83 22.86
C THR A 100 15.82 59.34 23.04
N SER A 101 15.25 59.72 24.19
CA SER A 101 13.83 59.77 24.59
C SER A 101 13.16 58.55 25.25
N SER A 102 13.03 58.64 26.59
CA SER A 102 11.89 58.19 27.42
C SER A 102 10.57 58.87 26.98
N PRO A 103 9.33 58.55 27.46
CA PRO A 103 8.83 57.75 28.63
C PRO A 103 7.61 56.83 28.19
N PRO A 104 6.62 56.35 29.01
CA PRO A 104 6.37 56.51 30.44
C PRO A 104 6.08 55.25 31.27
N SER A 105 6.27 55.49 32.57
CA SER A 105 5.94 54.72 33.75
C SER A 105 4.48 54.26 33.84
N GLY A 106 4.29 53.01 34.25
CA GLY A 106 3.06 52.59 34.93
C GLY A 106 2.73 51.12 34.78
N MET A 107 3.44 50.22 35.47
CA MET A 107 2.89 48.94 35.94
C MET A 107 3.69 48.42 37.15
N PRO A 108 3.03 47.74 38.12
CA PRO A 108 3.57 47.44 39.45
C PRO A 108 4.66 46.36 39.41
N PRO A 109 5.49 46.22 40.46
CA PRO A 109 6.62 45.29 40.45
C PRO A 109 6.10 43.85 40.38
N ILE A 110 6.34 43.20 39.25
CA ILE A 110 6.12 41.76 39.11
C ILE A 110 7.19 41.07 39.93
N GLY A 111 6.77 40.49 41.06
CA GLY A 111 7.55 39.53 41.80
C GLY A 111 7.92 38.34 40.93
N CYS A 112 9.14 37.85 41.16
CA CYS A 112 9.76 36.66 40.56
C CYS A 112 10.25 36.77 39.11
N HIS A 113 11.05 37.81 38.83
CA HIS A 113 11.99 37.79 37.70
C HIS A 113 13.11 36.73 37.88
N CYS A 114 13.30 36.21 39.10
CA CYS A 114 14.19 35.09 39.40
C CYS A 114 13.64 33.77 38.86
N ASP A 115 12.36 33.45 39.09
CA ASP A 115 11.81 32.12 38.77
C ASP A 115 11.72 31.87 37.26
N ILE A 116 11.41 32.90 36.47
CA ILE A 116 11.37 32.78 34.99
C ILE A 116 12.77 32.62 34.43
N LYS A 117 13.77 33.31 35.00
CA LYS A 117 15.17 33.18 34.58
C LYS A 117 15.71 31.80 34.94
N THR A 118 15.41 31.31 36.14
CA THR A 118 15.75 29.95 36.57
C THR A 118 15.09 28.88 35.69
N LEU A 119 13.80 29.01 35.35
CA LEU A 119 13.12 28.09 34.43
C LEU A 119 13.69 28.15 33.00
N LEU A 120 14.08 29.33 32.53
CA LEU A 120 14.70 29.49 31.22
C LEU A 120 16.11 28.88 31.20
N ASP A 121 16.89 29.07 32.26
CA ASP A 121 18.22 28.49 32.44
C ASP A 121 18.12 26.95 32.57
N GLU A 122 17.13 26.42 33.29
CA GLU A 122 16.82 24.99 33.37
C GLU A 122 16.42 24.40 32.00
N LYS A 123 15.55 25.08 31.25
CA LYS A 123 15.16 24.63 29.90
C LYS A 123 16.29 24.73 28.89
N THR A 124 17.17 25.72 29.02
CA THR A 124 18.36 25.86 28.18
C THR A 124 19.38 24.78 28.51
N ALA A 125 19.54 24.43 29.79
CA ALA A 125 20.36 23.30 30.23
C ALA A 125 19.81 21.95 29.72
N GLU A 126 18.49 21.73 29.79
CA GLU A 126 17.85 20.53 29.22
C GLU A 126 18.03 20.43 27.70
N LEU A 127 17.94 21.56 26.98
CA LEU A 127 18.17 21.63 25.53
C LEU A 127 19.63 21.36 25.17
N SER A 128 20.58 21.86 25.96
CA SER A 128 22.00 21.55 25.82
C SER A 128 22.25 20.06 26.00
N LEU A 129 21.72 19.46 27.07
CA LEU A 129 21.80 18.02 27.34
C LEU A 129 21.20 17.18 26.22
N CYS A 130 20.02 17.56 25.70
CA CYS A 130 19.42 16.90 24.53
C CYS A 130 20.29 17.04 23.28
N SER A 131 20.89 18.21 23.06
CA SER A 131 21.77 18.46 21.91
C SER A 131 23.04 17.60 21.99
N ASP A 132 23.63 17.48 23.18
CA ASP A 132 24.82 16.66 23.43
C ASP A 132 24.50 15.18 23.23
N MET A 133 23.37 14.69 23.77
CA MET A 133 22.89 13.32 23.54
C MET A 133 22.64 13.01 22.05
N ILE A 134 22.12 13.97 21.28
CA ILE A 134 21.92 13.82 19.84
C ILE A 134 23.26 13.80 19.10
N SER A 135 24.24 14.58 19.57
CA SER A 135 25.61 14.58 19.04
C SER A 135 26.30 13.24 19.29
N ASP A 136 26.20 12.71 20.49
CA ASP A 136 26.77 11.41 20.89
C ASP A 136 26.13 10.27 20.10
N LEU A 137 24.79 10.25 19.97
CA LEU A 137 24.08 9.27 19.14
C LEU A 137 24.49 9.35 17.66
N ARG A 138 24.76 10.56 17.14
CA ARG A 138 25.28 10.72 15.77
C ARG A 138 26.70 10.18 15.65
N ALA A 139 27.56 10.42 16.64
CA ALA A 139 28.92 9.89 16.68
C ALA A 139 28.92 8.35 16.74
N GLU A 140 28.08 7.74 17.59
CA GLU A 140 27.90 6.29 17.66
C GLU A 140 27.37 5.70 16.35
N LEU A 141 26.45 6.39 15.67
CA LEU A 141 25.88 5.94 14.40
C LEU A 141 26.93 6.00 13.28
N ILE A 142 27.80 7.01 13.28
CA ILE A 142 28.95 7.11 12.38
C ILE A 142 29.96 6.00 12.68
N GLN A 143 30.27 5.74 13.96
CA GLN A 143 31.21 4.68 14.37
C GLN A 143 30.69 3.29 14.00
N SER A 144 29.39 3.03 14.22
CA SER A 144 28.74 1.77 13.80
C SER A 144 28.74 1.58 12.29
N ARG A 145 28.55 2.66 11.51
CA ARG A 145 28.67 2.60 10.05
C ARG A 145 30.08 2.26 9.60
N LYS A 146 31.10 2.89 10.19
CA LYS A 146 32.51 2.55 9.92
C LYS A 146 32.85 1.10 10.28
N LEU A 147 32.32 0.61 11.41
CA LEU A 147 32.53 -0.78 11.82
C LEU A 147 31.88 -1.76 10.83
N LYS A 148 30.66 -1.45 10.37
CA LYS A 148 29.95 -2.26 9.36
C LYS A 148 30.71 -2.29 8.04
N GLU A 149 31.17 -1.14 7.56
CA GLU A 149 31.97 -1.02 6.35
C GLU A 149 33.28 -1.81 6.46
N ASN A 150 33.96 -1.75 7.61
CA ASN A 150 35.15 -2.56 7.87
C ASN A 150 34.87 -4.07 7.84
N VAL A 151 33.73 -4.52 8.39
CA VAL A 151 33.31 -5.93 8.31
C VAL A 151 32.99 -6.34 6.87
N GLU A 152 32.34 -5.46 6.09
CA GLU A 152 32.05 -5.70 4.68
C GLU A 152 33.33 -5.79 3.83
N ILE A 153 34.32 -4.92 4.09
CA ILE A 153 35.64 -4.97 3.45
C ILE A 153 36.37 -6.27 3.83
N LYS A 154 36.36 -6.66 5.11
CA LYS A 154 36.95 -7.93 5.56
C LYS A 154 36.26 -9.15 4.91
N ASN A 155 34.94 -9.17 4.86
CA ASN A 155 34.18 -10.22 4.18
C ASN A 155 34.51 -10.28 2.69
N THR A 156 34.64 -9.13 2.03
CA THR A 156 35.03 -9.06 0.62
C THR A 156 36.44 -9.59 0.40
N ARG A 157 37.39 -9.27 1.29
CA ARG A 157 38.76 -9.83 1.26
C ARG A 157 38.77 -11.34 1.49
N ILE A 158 37.97 -11.85 2.43
CA ILE A 158 37.83 -13.29 2.66
C ILE A 158 37.24 -13.98 1.43
N GLN A 159 36.22 -13.41 0.79
CA GLN A 159 35.64 -13.95 -0.45
C GLN A 159 36.67 -13.97 -1.59
N LEU A 160 37.46 -12.91 -1.74
CA LEU A 160 38.54 -12.85 -2.71
C LEU A 160 39.65 -13.87 -2.41
N MET A 161 40.00 -14.08 -1.14
CA MET A 161 40.94 -15.14 -0.74
C MET A 161 40.38 -16.53 -1.04
N ILE A 162 39.13 -16.82 -0.69
CA ILE A 162 38.45 -18.08 -1.03
C ILE A 162 38.45 -18.29 -2.55
N GLN A 163 38.19 -17.24 -3.34
CA GLN A 163 38.22 -17.31 -4.79
C GLN A 163 39.64 -17.57 -5.32
N LYS A 164 40.67 -16.88 -4.80
CA LYS A 164 42.07 -17.14 -5.15
C LYS A 164 42.51 -18.56 -4.78
N THR A 165 42.16 -19.04 -3.59
CA THR A 165 42.45 -20.43 -3.16
C THR A 165 41.71 -21.44 -4.02
N ARG A 166 40.46 -21.16 -4.42
CA ARG A 166 39.70 -22.03 -5.36
C ARG A 166 40.36 -22.04 -6.74
N LEU A 167 40.78 -20.88 -7.25
CA LEU A 167 41.48 -20.76 -8.53
C LEU A 167 42.85 -21.47 -8.49
N ALA A 168 43.64 -21.29 -7.44
CA ALA A 168 44.92 -21.98 -7.24
C ALA A 168 44.71 -23.50 -7.11
N ARG A 169 43.67 -23.94 -6.38
CA ARG A 169 43.29 -25.36 -6.30
C ARG A 169 42.86 -25.92 -7.65
N ASP A 170 42.12 -25.14 -8.44
CA ASP A 170 41.67 -25.54 -9.76
C ASP A 170 42.83 -25.54 -10.77
N GLU A 171 43.78 -24.60 -10.67
CA GLU A 171 45.05 -24.61 -11.42
C GLU A 171 45.92 -25.81 -11.03
N TYR A 172 46.06 -26.11 -9.74
CA TYR A 172 46.77 -27.30 -9.27
C TYR A 172 46.09 -28.58 -9.78
N ARG A 173 44.75 -28.65 -9.76
CA ARG A 173 43.98 -29.75 -10.39
C ARG A 173 44.17 -29.81 -11.90
N ILE A 174 44.31 -28.67 -12.58
CA ILE A 174 44.58 -28.61 -14.02
C ILE A 174 46.02 -29.06 -14.30
N GLN A 175 47.01 -28.66 -13.50
CA GLN A 175 48.39 -29.11 -13.61
C GLN A 175 48.51 -30.61 -13.33
N VAL A 176 47.92 -31.11 -12.24
CA VAL A 176 47.83 -32.54 -11.93
C VAL A 176 47.12 -33.28 -13.07
N LYS A 177 46.01 -32.76 -13.62
CA LYS A 177 45.36 -33.34 -14.81
C LYS A 177 46.21 -33.25 -16.08
N ARG A 178 47.07 -32.25 -16.25
CA ARG A 178 48.00 -32.13 -17.39
C ARG A 178 49.16 -33.11 -17.23
N ILE A 179 49.67 -33.32 -16.02
CA ILE A 179 50.71 -34.30 -15.69
C ILE A 179 50.13 -35.72 -15.85
N LEU A 180 48.95 -36.00 -15.27
CA LEU A 180 48.23 -37.24 -15.49
C LEU A 180 47.91 -37.45 -16.97
N LYS A 181 47.47 -36.42 -17.72
CA LYS A 181 47.30 -36.51 -19.17
C LYS A 181 48.61 -36.72 -19.92
N LYS A 182 49.75 -36.20 -19.47
CA LYS A 182 51.06 -36.48 -20.09
C LYS A 182 51.49 -37.93 -19.84
N ILE A 183 51.30 -38.44 -18.62
CA ILE A 183 51.53 -39.85 -18.26
C ILE A 183 50.58 -40.77 -19.04
N GLU A 184 49.30 -40.39 -19.15
CA GLU A 184 48.26 -41.08 -19.90
C GLU A 184 48.48 -40.96 -21.42
N LYS A 185 49.07 -39.87 -21.92
CA LYS A 185 49.43 -39.67 -23.34
C LYS A 185 50.72 -40.41 -23.71
N ILE A 186 51.68 -40.60 -22.80
CA ILE A 186 52.84 -41.49 -23.02
C ILE A 186 52.38 -42.96 -23.04
N SER A 187 51.43 -43.32 -22.17
CA SER A 187 50.79 -44.65 -22.16
C SER A 187 49.88 -44.87 -23.40
N ASN A 188 49.14 -43.83 -23.80
CA ASN A 188 48.21 -43.88 -24.93
C ASN A 188 48.88 -43.61 -26.29
N GLU A 189 50.01 -42.93 -26.43
CA GLU A 189 50.71 -42.76 -27.73
C GLU A 189 51.29 -44.10 -28.22
N LYS A 190 51.64 -45.02 -27.31
CA LYS A 190 51.96 -46.42 -27.64
C LYS A 190 50.72 -47.23 -28.10
N ASN A 191 49.51 -46.87 -27.66
CA ASN A 191 48.26 -47.58 -27.98
C ASN A 191 47.37 -46.91 -29.06
N PHE A 192 47.54 -45.61 -29.31
CA PHE A 192 46.69 -44.79 -30.18
C PHE A 192 47.12 -44.84 -31.65
N LYS A 193 48.41 -45.06 -31.94
CA LYS A 193 48.87 -45.35 -33.31
C LYS A 193 48.28 -46.66 -33.88
N ARG A 194 47.70 -47.53 -33.05
CA ARG A 194 47.12 -48.82 -33.47
C ARG A 194 45.62 -48.78 -33.77
N ASN A 195 44.86 -47.77 -33.32
CA ASN A 195 43.38 -47.81 -33.32
C ASN A 195 42.68 -46.66 -34.08
N LEU A 196 43.41 -45.82 -34.81
CA LEU A 196 42.86 -44.67 -35.53
C LEU A 196 42.08 -45.01 -36.83
N ASN A 197 42.12 -46.26 -37.30
CA ASN A 197 41.49 -46.66 -38.57
C ASN A 197 40.13 -47.37 -38.46
N LYS A 198 39.50 -47.46 -37.28
CA LYS A 198 38.16 -48.08 -37.15
C LYS A 198 37.32 -47.41 -36.07
N LYS A 199 36.52 -46.40 -36.45
CA LYS A 199 35.16 -46.07 -35.93
C LYS A 199 34.81 -44.59 -36.15
N PHE A 200 34.65 -44.21 -37.42
CA PHE A 200 33.64 -43.23 -37.80
C PHE A 200 32.48 -44.02 -38.42
N SER A 201 31.72 -44.72 -37.57
CA SER A 201 30.42 -45.30 -37.91
C SER A 201 29.86 -46.03 -36.68
N ARG A 202 28.56 -45.80 -36.44
CA ARG A 202 27.66 -46.40 -35.43
C ARG A 202 27.53 -45.68 -34.09
N ASN A 203 26.46 -44.89 -34.04
CA ASN A 203 25.35 -45.02 -33.11
C ASN A 203 25.70 -45.21 -31.63
N SER A 204 25.48 -44.15 -30.87
CA SER A 204 24.60 -44.26 -29.71
C SER A 204 23.80 -42.96 -29.60
N SER A 205 22.61 -42.99 -30.18
CA SER A 205 21.46 -42.23 -29.69
C SER A 205 21.52 -42.23 -28.17
N GLY A 206 21.67 -41.06 -27.56
CA GLY A 206 21.38 -40.93 -26.14
C GLY A 206 19.88 -41.22 -25.99
N THR A 207 19.54 -42.43 -25.55
CA THR A 207 18.17 -42.97 -25.47
C THR A 207 17.20 -42.10 -24.67
N TYR A 208 17.74 -41.20 -23.83
CA TYR A 208 16.99 -40.31 -22.97
C TYR A 208 17.03 -38.86 -23.45
N LYS A 209 15.89 -38.19 -23.37
CA LYS A 209 15.77 -36.75 -23.63
C LYS A 209 16.67 -35.99 -22.65
N TYR A 210 17.15 -34.81 -23.05
CA TYR A 210 18.04 -34.02 -22.17
C TYR A 210 17.33 -33.64 -20.83
N SER A 211 16.02 -33.41 -20.87
CA SER A 211 15.16 -33.16 -19.71
C SER A 211 15.14 -34.30 -18.69
N GLU A 212 15.28 -35.55 -19.15
CA GLU A 212 15.20 -36.77 -18.33
C GLU A 212 16.54 -37.14 -17.69
N LEU A 213 17.63 -36.41 -17.98
CA LEU A 213 18.94 -36.71 -17.44
C LEU A 213 19.08 -36.25 -15.98
N VAL A 214 19.33 -37.19 -15.06
CA VAL A 214 19.67 -36.86 -13.67
C VAL A 214 21.19 -36.69 -13.47
N ASN A 215 22.02 -37.42 -14.22
CA ASN A 215 23.48 -37.44 -14.05
C ASN A 215 24.17 -36.17 -14.58
N SER A 216 24.88 -35.45 -13.68
CA SER A 216 25.61 -34.22 -13.98
C SER A 216 26.75 -34.38 -14.99
N THR A 217 27.43 -35.53 -14.97
CA THR A 217 28.54 -35.85 -15.89
C THR A 217 28.02 -36.02 -17.32
N THR A 218 26.89 -36.71 -17.49
CA THR A 218 26.25 -36.87 -18.81
C THR A 218 25.73 -35.54 -19.34
N LYS A 219 25.10 -34.71 -18.49
CA LYS A 219 24.71 -33.33 -18.83
C LYS A 219 25.92 -32.51 -19.29
N LYS A 220 27.04 -32.56 -18.58
CA LYS A 220 28.27 -31.84 -18.94
C LYS A 220 28.84 -32.29 -20.29
N LYS A 221 28.86 -33.60 -20.57
CA LYS A 221 29.31 -34.13 -21.87
C LYS A 221 28.44 -33.62 -23.03
N ARG A 222 27.11 -33.62 -22.86
CA ARG A 222 26.19 -33.09 -23.89
C ARG A 222 26.35 -31.58 -24.08
N LYS A 223 26.49 -30.79 -22.99
CA LYS A 223 26.78 -29.35 -23.08
C LYS A 223 28.06 -29.05 -23.88
N ILE A 224 29.15 -29.77 -23.60
CA ILE A 224 30.41 -29.63 -24.34
C ILE A 224 30.23 -30.01 -25.82
N ALA A 225 29.46 -31.06 -26.12
CA ALA A 225 29.17 -31.45 -27.50
C ALA A 225 28.40 -30.37 -28.26
N VAL A 226 27.41 -29.73 -27.62
CA VAL A 226 26.66 -28.60 -28.19
C VAL A 226 27.60 -27.42 -28.46
N VAL A 227 28.41 -27.01 -27.48
CA VAL A 227 29.37 -25.91 -27.67
C VAL A 227 30.32 -26.18 -28.84
N ARG A 228 30.90 -27.40 -28.93
CA ARG A 228 31.77 -27.78 -30.05
C ARG A 228 31.04 -27.79 -31.40
N ALA A 229 29.79 -28.23 -31.42
CA ALA A 229 28.97 -28.20 -32.63
C ALA A 229 28.71 -26.76 -33.07
N MET A 230 28.36 -25.86 -32.13
CA MET A 230 28.17 -24.43 -32.41
C MET A 230 29.47 -23.77 -32.88
N GLN A 231 30.62 -24.07 -32.27
CA GLN A 231 31.94 -23.60 -32.72
C GLN A 231 32.23 -24.04 -34.17
N LYS A 232 31.93 -25.30 -34.49
CA LYS A 232 32.10 -25.82 -35.85
C LYS A 232 31.15 -25.15 -36.86
N ILE A 233 29.91 -24.88 -36.47
CA ILE A 233 28.91 -24.19 -37.30
C ILE A 233 29.31 -22.73 -37.53
N ALA A 234 29.68 -22.02 -36.46
CA ALA A 234 30.17 -20.64 -36.50
C ALA A 234 31.50 -20.51 -37.27
N ARG A 235 32.30 -21.58 -37.30
CA ARG A 235 33.71 -21.58 -37.75
C ARG A 235 34.60 -20.66 -36.89
N GLU A 236 34.24 -20.49 -35.62
CA GLU A 236 34.92 -19.62 -34.65
C GLU A 236 34.94 -20.30 -33.27
N ASP A 237 35.95 -20.01 -32.45
CA ASP A 237 36.05 -20.56 -31.09
C ASP A 237 35.12 -19.85 -30.10
N ASP A 238 34.93 -18.54 -30.26
CA ASP A 238 33.95 -17.76 -29.51
C ASP A 238 32.58 -17.84 -30.20
N ILE A 239 31.60 -18.41 -29.52
CA ILE A 239 30.25 -18.61 -30.05
C ILE A 239 29.28 -17.51 -29.63
N SER A 240 29.74 -16.45 -28.95
CA SER A 240 28.85 -15.44 -28.36
C SER A 240 27.90 -14.81 -29.38
N LYS A 241 28.43 -14.39 -30.55
CA LYS A 241 27.61 -13.83 -31.64
C LYS A 241 26.60 -14.82 -32.21
N LEU A 242 27.03 -16.06 -32.47
CA LEU A 242 26.12 -17.11 -32.94
C LEU A 242 25.04 -17.42 -31.89
N LEU A 243 25.41 -17.41 -30.61
CA LEU A 243 24.46 -17.64 -29.52
C LEU A 243 23.42 -16.52 -29.44
N ASP A 244 23.80 -15.27 -29.66
CA ASP A 244 22.87 -14.15 -29.73
C ASP A 244 21.93 -14.25 -30.93
N ASP A 245 22.46 -14.60 -32.10
CA ASP A 245 21.65 -14.83 -33.31
C ASP A 245 20.69 -16.02 -33.13
N VAL A 246 21.14 -17.09 -32.46
CA VAL A 246 20.29 -18.26 -32.13
C VAL A 246 19.22 -17.90 -31.10
N ILE A 247 19.56 -17.12 -30.07
CA ILE A 247 18.57 -16.63 -29.09
C ILE A 247 17.51 -15.78 -29.78
N LYS A 248 17.94 -14.85 -30.65
CA LYS A 248 17.03 -14.02 -31.44
C LYS A 248 16.17 -14.86 -32.40
N PHE A 249 16.76 -15.87 -33.02
CA PHE A 249 16.03 -16.81 -33.87
C PHE A 249 15.00 -17.61 -33.06
N CYS A 250 15.35 -18.08 -31.86
CA CYS A 250 14.40 -18.75 -30.96
C CYS A 250 13.26 -17.82 -30.53
N ASP A 251 13.52 -16.54 -30.29
CA ASP A 251 12.48 -15.54 -30.02
C ASP A 251 11.49 -15.39 -31.19
N GLU A 252 11.92 -15.64 -32.42
CA GLU A 252 11.09 -15.55 -33.65
C GLU A 252 10.49 -16.90 -34.08
N CYS A 253 10.93 -18.02 -33.50
CA CYS A 253 10.57 -19.37 -33.93
C CYS A 253 9.36 -19.92 -33.15
N LEU A 254 8.22 -20.06 -33.83
CA LEU A 254 6.97 -20.59 -33.25
C LEU A 254 7.06 -22.06 -32.79
N GLU A 255 8.04 -22.83 -33.26
CA GLU A 255 8.23 -24.25 -32.91
C GLU A 255 9.01 -24.46 -31.61
N GLN A 256 9.55 -23.39 -31.01
CA GLN A 256 10.33 -23.44 -29.76
C GLN A 256 9.60 -22.71 -28.63
N SER A 257 9.66 -23.26 -27.43
CA SER A 257 9.05 -22.67 -26.23
C SER A 257 9.96 -21.67 -25.49
N PHE A 258 11.20 -21.48 -25.97
CA PHE A 258 12.16 -20.60 -25.31
C PHE A 258 12.06 -19.19 -25.88
N HIS A 259 11.79 -18.23 -25.00
CA HIS A 259 11.84 -16.80 -25.29
C HIS A 259 12.73 -16.08 -24.27
N PHE A 260 13.70 -15.33 -24.77
CA PHE A 260 14.59 -14.49 -23.97
C PHE A 260 14.04 -13.08 -23.83
N LYS A 261 13.38 -12.55 -24.88
CA LYS A 261 12.78 -11.22 -24.87
C LYS A 261 11.34 -11.26 -24.38
N LEU A 262 10.99 -10.33 -23.49
CA LEU A 262 9.59 -10.15 -23.08
C LEU A 262 8.74 -9.71 -24.27
N SER A 263 7.56 -10.31 -24.40
CA SER A 263 6.54 -9.85 -25.33
C SER A 263 6.07 -8.43 -24.98
N LEU A 264 5.44 -7.75 -25.93
CA LEU A 264 4.95 -6.39 -25.71
C LEU A 264 3.97 -6.32 -24.53
N TRP A 265 3.09 -7.32 -24.43
CA TRP A 265 2.14 -7.48 -23.33
C TRP A 265 2.81 -7.81 -22.00
N GLN A 266 3.81 -8.67 -21.98
CA GLN A 266 4.59 -8.96 -20.76
C GLN A 266 5.30 -7.70 -20.25
N GLY A 267 5.87 -6.88 -21.15
CA GLY A 267 6.45 -5.58 -20.81
C GLY A 267 5.42 -4.59 -20.26
N ALA A 268 4.22 -4.52 -20.85
CA ALA A 268 3.12 -3.70 -20.35
C ALA A 268 2.63 -4.16 -18.97
N CYS A 269 2.51 -5.47 -18.76
CA CYS A 269 2.13 -6.07 -17.48
C CYS A 269 3.16 -5.75 -16.39
N LEU A 270 4.45 -5.95 -16.68
CA LEU A 270 5.52 -5.60 -15.74
C LEU A 270 5.44 -4.13 -15.34
N LYS A 271 5.31 -3.22 -16.32
CA LYS A 271 5.21 -1.78 -16.04
C LYS A 271 4.05 -1.48 -15.08
N SER A 272 2.86 -1.97 -15.40
CA SER A 272 1.65 -1.66 -14.64
C SER A 272 1.64 -2.32 -13.27
N LYS A 273 1.98 -3.62 -13.16
CA LYS A 273 1.95 -4.36 -11.90
C LYS A 273 3.09 -4.00 -10.95
N ALA A 274 4.30 -3.77 -11.46
CA ALA A 274 5.42 -3.30 -10.66
C ALA A 274 5.35 -1.78 -10.34
N ASN A 275 4.29 -1.10 -10.79
CA ASN A 275 4.07 0.32 -10.59
C ASN A 275 5.25 1.19 -11.10
N LEU A 276 5.81 0.87 -12.26
CA LEU A 276 6.91 1.62 -12.87
C LEU A 276 6.40 2.73 -13.79
N THR A 277 7.09 3.88 -13.79
CA THR A 277 6.97 4.87 -14.85
C THR A 277 7.68 4.41 -16.11
N GLY A 278 7.36 5.00 -17.27
CA GLY A 278 8.07 4.73 -18.52
C GLY A 278 9.58 5.02 -18.40
N ASN A 279 9.95 6.09 -17.71
CA ASN A 279 11.35 6.44 -17.47
C ASN A 279 12.05 5.41 -16.57
N GLN A 280 11.40 4.96 -15.50
CA GLN A 280 11.97 3.91 -14.64
C GLN A 280 12.18 2.61 -15.40
N LEU A 281 11.23 2.22 -16.25
CA LEU A 281 11.37 1.02 -17.08
C LEU A 281 12.49 1.17 -18.13
N GLU A 282 12.64 2.35 -18.73
CA GLU A 282 13.75 2.68 -19.62
C GLU A 282 15.10 2.61 -18.90
N THR A 283 15.20 3.15 -17.68
CA THR A 283 16.40 3.04 -16.85
C THR A 283 16.74 1.58 -16.53
N ILE A 284 15.73 0.77 -16.15
CA ILE A 284 15.93 -0.66 -15.89
C ILE A 284 16.43 -1.37 -17.17
N LYS A 285 15.84 -1.06 -18.33
CA LYS A 285 16.28 -1.59 -19.62
C LYS A 285 17.75 -1.23 -19.93
N GLN A 286 18.15 0.02 -19.71
CA GLN A 286 19.52 0.48 -19.94
C GLN A 286 20.53 -0.21 -19.01
N LEU A 287 20.21 -0.36 -17.72
CA LEU A 287 21.08 -1.04 -16.77
C LEU A 287 21.23 -2.54 -17.09
N LEU A 288 20.15 -3.22 -17.47
CA LEU A 288 20.26 -4.62 -17.89
C LEU A 288 21.10 -4.75 -19.17
N LEU A 289 20.92 -3.87 -20.15
CA LEU A 289 21.77 -3.84 -21.34
C LEU A 289 23.25 -3.66 -20.97
N GLU A 290 23.58 -2.77 -20.02
CA GLU A 290 24.96 -2.57 -19.57
C GLU A 290 25.54 -3.79 -18.84
N PHE A 291 24.75 -4.50 -18.03
CA PHE A 291 25.24 -5.61 -17.22
C PHE A 291 25.34 -6.95 -17.94
N ILE A 292 24.42 -7.23 -18.88
CA ILE A 292 24.33 -8.54 -19.54
C ILE A 292 24.47 -8.47 -21.06
N ASP A 293 24.63 -7.27 -21.64
CA ASP A 293 24.74 -7.01 -23.08
C ASP A 293 23.57 -7.58 -23.90
N LYS A 294 22.37 -7.66 -23.29
CA LYS A 294 21.17 -8.23 -23.93
C LYS A 294 19.90 -7.44 -23.63
N ASP A 295 19.13 -7.18 -24.68
CA ASP A 295 17.84 -6.47 -24.59
C ASP A 295 16.68 -7.41 -24.24
N ILE A 296 16.38 -7.54 -22.96
CA ILE A 296 15.23 -8.34 -22.47
C ILE A 296 13.89 -7.63 -22.72
N PHE A 297 13.88 -6.31 -22.91
CA PHE A 297 12.64 -5.54 -22.98
C PHE A 297 12.19 -5.22 -24.41
N PRO A 298 10.87 -5.22 -24.68
CA PRO A 298 10.38 -4.61 -25.92
C PRO A 298 10.61 -3.10 -25.90
N SER A 299 10.30 -2.44 -27.02
CA SER A 299 10.39 -0.98 -27.11
C SER A 299 9.46 -0.31 -26.11
N ILE A 300 9.98 0.57 -25.25
CA ILE A 300 9.16 1.30 -24.26
C ILE A 300 8.12 2.18 -24.95
N LYS A 301 8.43 2.72 -26.14
CA LYS A 301 7.47 3.46 -26.97
C LYS A 301 6.34 2.55 -27.45
N ALA A 302 6.66 1.33 -27.87
CA ALA A 302 5.65 0.36 -28.26
C ALA A 302 4.77 -0.05 -27.07
N ILE A 303 5.36 -0.23 -25.87
CA ILE A 303 4.59 -0.51 -24.64
C ILE A 303 3.61 0.64 -24.37
N ALA A 304 4.10 1.89 -24.44
CA ALA A 304 3.27 3.07 -24.20
C ALA A 304 2.13 3.22 -25.22
N HIS A 305 2.39 2.86 -26.48
CA HIS A 305 1.39 2.81 -27.54
C HIS A 305 0.35 1.72 -27.28
N LEU A 306 0.77 0.48 -27.00
CA LEU A 306 -0.13 -0.62 -26.64
C LEU A 306 -1.03 -0.20 -25.47
N GLN A 307 -0.45 0.27 -24.38
CA GLN A 307 -1.21 0.76 -23.22
C GLN A 307 -2.18 1.90 -23.58
N LYS A 308 -1.90 2.72 -24.60
CA LYS A 308 -2.84 3.74 -25.06
C LYS A 308 -4.04 3.09 -25.76
N CYS A 309 -3.80 2.17 -26.69
CA CYS A 309 -4.84 1.46 -27.45
C CYS A 309 -5.73 0.60 -26.56
N GLU A 310 -5.13 -0.10 -25.60
CA GLU A 310 -5.82 -1.10 -24.77
C GLU A 310 -6.54 -0.50 -23.56
N SER A 311 -6.14 0.69 -23.09
CA SER A 311 -6.79 1.33 -21.94
C SER A 311 -8.13 1.99 -22.25
N LYS A 312 -8.52 2.07 -23.54
CA LYS A 312 -9.66 2.88 -24.00
C LYS A 312 -9.69 4.29 -23.39
N VAL A 313 -8.52 4.86 -23.08
CA VAL A 313 -8.41 6.21 -22.47
C VAL A 313 -9.00 7.29 -23.39
N ASP A 314 -9.10 7.01 -24.69
CA ASP A 314 -9.74 7.89 -25.66
C ASP A 314 -11.26 8.05 -25.40
N LEU A 315 -11.88 7.18 -24.60
CA LEU A 315 -13.24 7.34 -24.06
C LEU A 315 -13.31 8.26 -22.84
N PHE A 316 -12.25 9.00 -22.51
CA PHE A 316 -12.22 9.92 -21.38
C PHE A 316 -11.85 11.33 -21.83
N GLU A 317 -12.60 12.31 -21.32
CA GLU A 317 -12.32 13.73 -21.53
C GLU A 317 -11.88 14.38 -20.22
N GLY A 318 -11.00 15.38 -20.34
CA GLY A 318 -10.56 16.22 -19.23
C GLY A 318 -11.10 17.64 -19.38
N SER A 319 -11.62 18.19 -18.30
CA SER A 319 -12.10 19.57 -18.24
C SER A 319 -11.72 20.25 -16.92
N GLU A 320 -11.83 21.57 -16.89
CA GLU A 320 -11.62 22.38 -15.68
C GLU A 320 -12.80 23.31 -15.48
N THR A 321 -13.23 23.47 -14.24
CA THR A 321 -14.26 24.42 -13.84
C THR A 321 -13.85 25.14 -12.56
N LYS A 322 -14.64 26.14 -12.15
CA LYS A 322 -14.46 26.85 -10.88
C LYS A 322 -15.35 26.22 -9.81
N GLY A 323 -14.75 25.86 -8.69
CA GLY A 323 -15.46 25.42 -7.50
C GLY A 323 -16.15 26.57 -6.78
N ALA A 324 -16.93 26.24 -5.75
CA ALA A 324 -17.71 27.21 -5.00
C ALA A 324 -16.85 28.29 -4.30
N LYS A 325 -15.57 28.02 -4.04
CA LYS A 325 -14.62 28.96 -3.42
C LYS A 325 -13.68 29.59 -4.45
N GLY A 326 -13.98 29.47 -5.75
CA GLY A 326 -13.15 30.00 -6.85
C GLY A 326 -11.91 29.16 -7.17
N GLU A 327 -11.72 28.04 -6.49
CA GLU A 327 -10.65 27.08 -6.76
C GLU A 327 -10.85 26.39 -8.11
N THR A 328 -9.77 26.02 -8.78
CA THR A 328 -9.86 25.23 -10.02
C THR A 328 -10.16 23.77 -9.68
N VAL A 329 -11.26 23.27 -10.24
CA VAL A 329 -11.68 21.87 -10.17
C VAL A 329 -11.38 21.21 -11.50
N SER A 330 -10.36 20.37 -11.52
CA SER A 330 -10.04 19.45 -12.61
C SER A 330 -10.94 18.23 -12.55
N ILE A 331 -11.48 17.86 -13.72
CA ILE A 331 -12.42 16.76 -13.90
C ILE A 331 -11.89 15.89 -15.04
N VAL A 332 -11.92 14.58 -14.85
CA VAL A 332 -11.78 13.60 -15.93
C VAL A 332 -12.98 12.66 -15.83
N GLN A 333 -13.70 12.46 -16.94
CA GLN A 333 -14.89 11.60 -16.96
C GLN A 333 -14.98 10.80 -18.26
N CYS A 334 -15.60 9.63 -18.17
CA CYS A 334 -15.92 8.79 -19.31
C CYS A 334 -17.00 9.44 -20.18
N VAL A 335 -16.79 9.49 -21.49
CA VAL A 335 -17.73 10.08 -22.44
C VAL A 335 -18.84 9.11 -22.83
N ASN A 336 -18.55 7.80 -22.83
CA ASN A 336 -19.48 6.74 -23.22
C ASN A 336 -19.35 5.51 -22.29
N ILE A 337 -20.18 5.45 -21.25
CA ILE A 337 -20.19 4.36 -20.26
C ILE A 337 -20.58 3.03 -20.92
N ASN A 338 -21.54 3.05 -21.85
CA ASN A 338 -22.03 1.82 -22.47
C ASN A 338 -20.95 1.17 -23.34
N GLU A 339 -20.19 1.98 -24.08
CA GLU A 339 -19.05 1.48 -24.88
C GLU A 339 -17.91 0.99 -24.00
N LEU A 340 -17.57 1.69 -22.91
CA LEU A 340 -16.56 1.24 -21.96
C LEU A 340 -16.97 -0.09 -21.31
N LEU A 341 -18.24 -0.22 -20.90
CA LEU A 341 -18.79 -1.45 -20.31
C LEU A 341 -18.82 -2.59 -21.34
N SER A 342 -19.28 -2.32 -22.56
CA SER A 342 -19.30 -3.29 -23.66
C SER A 342 -17.91 -3.85 -23.92
N TRP A 343 -16.92 -2.98 -24.08
CA TRP A 343 -15.52 -3.39 -24.23
C TRP A 343 -15.08 -4.24 -23.05
N ARG A 344 -15.34 -3.79 -21.82
CA ARG A 344 -14.90 -4.52 -20.63
C ARG A 344 -15.51 -5.91 -20.53
N LEU A 345 -16.79 -6.07 -20.87
CA LEU A 345 -17.48 -7.36 -20.85
C LEU A 345 -16.92 -8.29 -21.94
N SER A 346 -16.61 -7.76 -23.12
CA SER A 346 -15.94 -8.53 -24.17
C SER A 346 -14.55 -9.03 -23.74
N GLU A 347 -13.77 -8.20 -23.03
CA GLU A 347 -12.45 -8.57 -22.51
C GLU A 347 -12.53 -9.67 -21.43
N ILE A 348 -13.57 -9.65 -20.58
CA ILE A 348 -13.79 -10.71 -19.59
C ILE A 348 -14.24 -11.99 -20.29
N GLY A 349 -15.09 -11.88 -21.31
CA GLY A 349 -15.46 -13.00 -22.16
C GLY A 349 -16.20 -14.11 -21.39
N GLU A 350 -15.72 -15.33 -21.56
CA GLU A 350 -16.33 -16.54 -20.97
C GLU A 350 -16.19 -16.61 -19.44
N ASP A 351 -15.32 -15.80 -18.82
CA ASP A 351 -15.17 -15.71 -17.37
C ASP A 351 -16.35 -15.00 -16.67
N LEU A 352 -17.32 -14.48 -17.43
CA LEU A 352 -18.53 -13.86 -16.88
C LEU A 352 -19.40 -14.90 -16.18
N LEU A 353 -19.68 -14.65 -14.90
CA LEU A 353 -20.51 -15.53 -14.07
C LEU A 353 -21.98 -15.13 -14.14
N PHE A 354 -22.82 -16.11 -14.43
CA PHE A 354 -24.28 -16.01 -14.39
C PHE A 354 -24.80 -17.03 -13.39
N ASP A 355 -25.12 -16.58 -12.19
CA ASP A 355 -25.59 -17.41 -11.08
C ASP A 355 -26.87 -16.84 -10.45
N ASP A 356 -27.31 -17.42 -9.34
CA ASP A 356 -28.50 -17.01 -8.60
C ASP A 356 -28.56 -15.52 -8.22
N TYR A 357 -27.41 -14.82 -8.15
CA TYR A 357 -27.33 -13.39 -7.88
C TYR A 357 -27.71 -12.56 -9.11
N SER A 358 -27.16 -12.90 -10.27
CA SER A 358 -27.37 -12.13 -11.51
C SER A 358 -28.57 -12.62 -12.32
N GLY A 359 -28.89 -13.91 -12.25
CA GLY A 359 -29.65 -14.58 -13.29
C GLY A 359 -28.98 -14.33 -14.65
N ASP A 360 -29.79 -14.03 -15.66
CA ASP A 360 -29.32 -13.67 -17.01
C ASP A 360 -28.92 -12.20 -17.21
N ASP A 361 -29.03 -11.37 -16.17
CA ASP A 361 -28.69 -9.95 -16.27
C ASP A 361 -27.19 -9.70 -16.08
N ILE A 362 -26.71 -8.59 -16.64
CA ILE A 362 -25.43 -7.98 -16.24
C ILE A 362 -25.71 -7.05 -15.06
N VAL A 363 -25.11 -7.33 -13.91
CA VAL A 363 -25.24 -6.50 -12.71
C VAL A 363 -24.11 -5.48 -12.67
N VAL A 364 -24.46 -4.19 -12.68
CA VAL A 364 -23.49 -3.08 -12.65
C VAL A 364 -23.77 -2.18 -11.46
N ALA A 365 -22.74 -1.97 -10.65
CA ALA A 365 -22.79 -1.07 -9.51
C ALA A 365 -22.10 0.25 -9.83
N PHE A 366 -22.74 1.37 -9.50
CA PHE A 366 -22.11 2.69 -9.44
C PHE A 366 -21.74 3.00 -7.99
N GLY A 367 -20.52 3.43 -7.75
CA GLY A 367 -20.08 3.84 -6.42
C GLY A 367 -19.01 4.90 -6.46
N GLY A 368 -18.74 5.51 -5.32
CA GLY A 368 -17.73 6.55 -5.19
C GLY A 368 -17.29 6.76 -3.76
N ASP A 369 -16.15 7.42 -3.61
CA ASP A 369 -15.68 7.91 -2.31
C ASP A 369 -14.74 9.11 -2.54
N ALA A 370 -14.57 9.94 -1.51
CA ALA A 370 -13.71 11.12 -1.52
C ALA A 370 -12.51 10.89 -0.60
N GLY A 371 -11.30 10.81 -1.17
CA GLY A 371 -10.09 10.53 -0.40
C GLY A 371 -8.81 11.02 -1.09
N GLY A 372 -7.82 11.44 -0.31
CA GLY A 372 -6.53 11.89 -0.83
C GLY A 372 -6.59 13.17 -1.69
N GLY A 373 -7.62 14.00 -1.48
CA GLY A 373 -7.80 15.28 -2.19
C GLY A 373 -8.51 15.18 -3.55
N SER A 374 -9.11 14.02 -3.88
CA SER A 374 -10.01 13.86 -5.03
C SER A 374 -11.07 12.78 -4.81
N THR A 375 -12.21 12.94 -5.48
CA THR A 375 -13.29 11.96 -5.57
C THR A 375 -13.11 11.10 -6.81
N LYS A 376 -13.38 9.81 -6.68
CA LYS A 376 -13.34 8.84 -7.79
C LYS A 376 -14.68 8.14 -7.83
N LEU A 377 -15.27 8.08 -9.02
CA LEU A 377 -16.51 7.36 -9.30
C LEU A 377 -16.18 6.13 -10.11
N CYS A 378 -16.76 5.00 -9.74
CA CYS A 378 -16.38 3.68 -10.19
C CYS A 378 -17.59 2.87 -10.67
N LEU A 379 -17.36 1.98 -11.62
CA LEU A 379 -18.24 0.88 -11.97
C LEU A 379 -17.67 -0.45 -11.48
N ILE A 380 -18.54 -1.26 -10.87
CA ILE A 380 -18.24 -2.64 -10.46
C ILE A 380 -19.16 -3.59 -11.21
N ILE A 381 -18.58 -4.64 -11.80
CA ILE A 381 -19.32 -5.69 -12.51
C ILE A 381 -19.54 -6.87 -11.56
N GLY A 382 -20.80 -7.14 -11.22
CA GLY A 382 -21.18 -8.21 -10.29
C GLY A 382 -20.97 -9.63 -10.84
N ASN A 383 -20.97 -9.78 -12.18
CA ASN A 383 -20.78 -11.03 -12.91
C ASN A 383 -19.31 -11.49 -12.95
N MET A 384 -18.51 -11.15 -11.94
CA MET A 384 -17.12 -11.58 -11.83
C MET A 384 -16.94 -12.42 -10.57
N SER A 385 -15.93 -13.29 -10.56
CA SER A 385 -15.58 -14.08 -9.36
C SER A 385 -15.16 -13.19 -8.19
N ASN A 386 -14.46 -12.10 -8.47
CA ASN A 386 -13.93 -11.17 -7.48
C ASN A 386 -14.28 -9.70 -7.82
N PRO A 387 -15.56 -9.29 -7.75
CA PRO A 387 -16.01 -7.97 -8.22
C PRO A 387 -15.32 -6.82 -7.47
N ASN A 388 -15.10 -7.00 -6.17
CA ASN A 388 -14.52 -6.00 -5.28
C ASN A 388 -12.99 -5.93 -5.36
N SER A 389 -12.35 -6.67 -6.27
CA SER A 389 -10.92 -6.55 -6.50
C SER A 389 -10.61 -5.19 -7.13
N VAL A 390 -9.53 -4.54 -6.67
CA VAL A 390 -9.04 -3.29 -7.26
C VAL A 390 -8.71 -3.44 -8.74
N ASP A 391 -8.37 -4.66 -9.16
CA ASP A 391 -8.04 -4.97 -10.55
C ASP A 391 -9.28 -5.34 -11.39
N SER A 392 -10.49 -5.24 -10.83
CA SER A 392 -11.75 -5.51 -11.54
C SER A 392 -12.66 -4.28 -11.63
N ILE A 393 -12.37 -3.25 -10.84
CA ILE A 393 -13.17 -2.02 -10.77
C ILE A 393 -12.71 -1.02 -11.83
N MET A 394 -13.66 -0.43 -12.55
CA MET A 394 -13.38 0.60 -13.55
C MET A 394 -13.63 1.99 -12.97
N VAL A 395 -12.64 2.88 -13.00
CA VAL A 395 -12.84 4.30 -12.66
C VAL A 395 -13.41 5.01 -13.88
N ILE A 396 -14.61 5.57 -13.73
CA ILE A 396 -15.33 6.27 -14.81
C ILE A 396 -15.28 7.79 -14.66
N ALA A 397 -14.99 8.31 -13.47
CA ALA A 397 -14.70 9.72 -13.30
C ALA A 397 -13.78 9.99 -12.11
N MET A 398 -13.03 11.09 -12.18
CA MET A 398 -12.13 11.57 -11.15
C MET A 398 -12.13 13.09 -11.12
N PHE A 399 -12.36 13.70 -9.96
CA PHE A 399 -12.36 15.16 -9.81
C PHE A 399 -11.90 15.61 -8.43
N ASN A 400 -11.36 16.83 -8.29
CA ASN A 400 -10.86 17.35 -7.00
C ASN A 400 -11.88 18.20 -6.23
N ALA A 401 -13.07 17.65 -6.03
CA ALA A 401 -14.11 18.19 -5.16
C ALA A 401 -14.69 17.07 -4.28
N PRO A 402 -15.45 17.40 -3.22
CA PRO A 402 -16.14 16.40 -2.41
C PRO A 402 -17.14 15.55 -3.21
N ASP A 403 -17.53 14.40 -2.68
CA ASP A 403 -18.51 13.46 -3.23
C ASP A 403 -19.96 13.81 -2.86
N THR A 404 -20.30 15.09 -2.77
CA THR A 404 -21.65 15.54 -2.40
C THR A 404 -22.63 15.45 -3.58
N TYR A 405 -23.94 15.45 -3.27
CA TYR A 405 -25.02 15.49 -4.27
C TYR A 405 -24.75 16.57 -5.33
N GLU A 406 -24.48 17.80 -4.90
CA GLU A 406 -24.22 18.93 -5.78
C GLU A 406 -22.94 18.77 -6.61
N SER A 407 -21.88 18.21 -6.03
CA SER A 407 -20.64 17.98 -6.78
C SER A 407 -20.83 16.92 -7.87
N ILE A 408 -21.50 15.80 -7.57
CA ILE A 408 -21.75 14.76 -8.58
C ILE A 408 -22.69 15.29 -9.67
N LYS A 409 -23.78 15.95 -9.28
CA LYS A 409 -24.78 16.50 -10.20
C LYS A 409 -24.18 17.53 -11.16
N ASN A 410 -23.36 18.45 -10.65
CA ASN A 410 -22.90 19.60 -11.45
C ASN A 410 -21.59 19.34 -12.18
N LEU A 411 -20.69 18.49 -11.64
CA LEU A 411 -19.37 18.25 -12.25
C LEU A 411 -19.38 17.10 -13.25
N VAL A 412 -20.24 16.10 -13.06
CA VAL A 412 -20.32 14.91 -13.93
C VAL A 412 -21.76 14.56 -14.34
N PRO A 413 -22.58 15.54 -14.80
CA PRO A 413 -23.98 15.28 -15.17
C PRO A 413 -24.11 14.20 -16.24
N ARG A 414 -23.19 14.18 -17.21
CA ARG A 414 -23.16 13.18 -18.30
C ARG A 414 -23.06 11.75 -17.77
N ILE A 415 -22.30 11.52 -16.70
CA ILE A 415 -22.17 10.20 -16.08
C ILE A 415 -23.51 9.77 -15.46
N VAL A 416 -24.16 10.70 -14.75
CA VAL A 416 -25.46 10.46 -14.11
C VAL A 416 -26.54 10.12 -15.15
N GLU A 417 -26.61 10.91 -16.23
CA GLU A 417 -27.54 10.71 -17.34
C GLU A 417 -27.32 9.35 -18.02
N GLN A 418 -26.07 9.04 -18.39
CA GLN A 418 -25.74 7.78 -19.05
C GLN A 418 -26.05 6.56 -18.17
N PHE A 419 -25.72 6.61 -16.88
CA PHE A 419 -26.02 5.50 -15.99
C PHE A 419 -27.53 5.33 -15.78
N ASN A 420 -28.29 6.43 -15.71
CA ASN A 420 -29.75 6.34 -15.67
C ASN A 420 -30.32 5.72 -16.96
N GLY A 421 -29.76 6.05 -18.13
CA GLY A 421 -30.16 5.49 -19.42
C GLY A 421 -29.67 4.06 -19.69
N LEU A 422 -28.73 3.54 -18.89
CA LEU A 422 -28.15 2.22 -19.09
C LEU A 422 -29.15 1.11 -18.73
N THR A 423 -29.80 0.55 -19.75
CA THR A 423 -30.83 -0.49 -19.61
C THR A 423 -30.40 -1.83 -20.16
N ASN A 424 -29.61 -1.84 -21.24
CA ASN A 424 -29.06 -3.02 -21.88
C ASN A 424 -27.63 -2.72 -22.31
N VAL A 425 -26.83 -3.77 -22.45
CA VAL A 425 -25.47 -3.70 -22.99
C VAL A 425 -25.28 -4.83 -23.99
N THR A 426 -24.65 -4.51 -25.11
CA THR A 426 -24.24 -5.49 -26.13
C THR A 426 -22.73 -5.62 -26.08
N TYR A 427 -22.22 -6.83 -25.99
CA TYR A 427 -20.79 -7.15 -25.96
C TYR A 427 -20.52 -8.38 -26.83
N GLU A 428 -19.26 -8.70 -27.08
CA GLU A 428 -18.86 -9.74 -28.03
C GLU A 428 -17.99 -10.79 -27.34
N ILE A 429 -18.34 -12.06 -27.51
CA ILE A 429 -17.54 -13.21 -27.05
C ILE A 429 -17.31 -14.09 -28.27
N ASN A 430 -16.04 -14.36 -28.61
CA ASN A 430 -15.66 -15.25 -29.72
C ASN A 430 -16.40 -14.95 -31.04
N GLY A 431 -16.52 -13.67 -31.40
CA GLY A 431 -17.22 -13.23 -32.62
C GLY A 431 -18.76 -13.15 -32.51
N THR A 432 -19.34 -13.60 -31.39
CA THR A 432 -20.79 -13.60 -31.17
C THR A 432 -21.22 -12.40 -30.34
N LYS A 433 -22.12 -11.58 -30.90
CA LYS A 433 -22.71 -10.44 -30.19
C LYS A 433 -23.82 -10.91 -29.26
N ILE A 434 -23.67 -10.61 -27.97
CA ILE A 434 -24.62 -10.94 -26.92
C ILE A 434 -25.17 -9.64 -26.36
N THR A 435 -26.51 -9.54 -26.27
CA THR A 435 -27.19 -8.41 -25.64
C THR A 435 -27.86 -8.89 -24.37
N ARG A 436 -27.56 -8.24 -23.24
CA ARG A 436 -28.18 -8.54 -21.94
C ARG A 436 -28.71 -7.27 -21.30
N ARG A 437 -29.76 -7.44 -20.49
CA ARG A 437 -30.29 -6.38 -19.63
C ARG A 437 -29.27 -6.03 -18.55
N VAL A 438 -29.21 -4.74 -18.21
CA VAL A 438 -28.38 -4.22 -17.12
C VAL A 438 -29.22 -4.02 -15.86
N ARG A 439 -28.84 -4.68 -14.78
CA ARG A 439 -29.38 -4.46 -13.43
C ARG A 439 -28.46 -3.50 -12.67
N LYS A 440 -28.93 -2.28 -12.45
CA LYS A 440 -28.16 -1.19 -11.84
C LYS A 440 -28.26 -1.21 -10.33
N LYS A 441 -27.15 -0.91 -9.65
CA LYS A 441 -27.06 -0.77 -8.20
C LYS A 441 -26.24 0.47 -7.84
N ILE A 442 -26.55 1.12 -6.73
CA ILE A 442 -25.70 2.16 -6.14
C ILE A 442 -25.05 1.58 -4.90
N ILE A 443 -23.72 1.73 -4.76
CA ILE A 443 -22.97 1.22 -3.62
C ILE A 443 -22.13 2.33 -3.00
N GLY A 444 -21.99 2.28 -1.67
CA GLY A 444 -21.13 3.20 -0.95
C GLY A 444 -21.45 3.22 0.53
N ASP A 445 -20.70 4.05 1.25
CA ASP A 445 -20.94 4.26 2.67
C ASP A 445 -22.26 5.02 2.89
N PHE A 446 -22.68 5.15 4.15
CA PHE A 446 -23.91 5.86 4.48
C PHE A 446 -23.93 7.31 4.00
N LYS A 447 -22.77 7.96 3.93
CA LYS A 447 -22.67 9.34 3.48
C LYS A 447 -22.94 9.40 1.98
N PHE A 448 -22.24 8.60 1.19
CA PHE A 448 -22.39 8.52 -0.27
C PHE A 448 -23.81 8.12 -0.66
N ILE A 449 -24.39 7.07 -0.05
CA ILE A 449 -25.78 6.68 -0.32
C ILE A 449 -26.75 7.81 0.05
N GLY A 450 -26.53 8.47 1.19
CA GLY A 450 -27.33 9.62 1.60
C GLY A 450 -27.25 10.79 0.63
N GLU A 451 -26.08 11.08 0.07
CA GLU A 451 -25.91 12.10 -0.98
C GLU A 451 -26.67 11.70 -2.25
N ASN A 452 -26.55 10.45 -2.72
CA ASN A 452 -27.24 9.98 -3.93
C ASN A 452 -28.77 10.02 -3.82
N LEU A 453 -29.32 9.79 -2.62
CA LEU A 453 -30.75 9.89 -2.33
C LEU A 453 -31.20 11.32 -1.98
N ASN A 454 -30.28 12.28 -1.94
CA ASN A 454 -30.50 13.65 -1.47
C ASN A 454 -31.12 13.72 -0.05
N HIS A 455 -30.66 12.82 0.82
CA HIS A 455 -31.12 12.68 2.20
C HIS A 455 -30.25 13.47 3.18
N LYS A 456 -30.86 13.99 4.25
CA LYS A 456 -30.21 14.70 5.38
C LYS A 456 -29.39 13.78 6.31
N LYS A 457 -29.14 12.54 5.89
CA LYS A 457 -28.32 11.53 6.60
C LYS A 457 -28.71 11.35 8.08
N GLN A 458 -27.75 11.02 8.94
CA GLN A 458 -27.94 10.68 10.36
C GLN A 458 -28.48 11.83 11.23
N SER A 459 -28.37 13.09 10.80
CA SER A 459 -28.88 14.25 11.56
C SER A 459 -30.39 14.44 11.38
N ALA A 460 -30.99 13.85 10.35
CA ALA A 460 -32.42 13.94 10.07
C ALA A 460 -33.29 13.37 11.19
N ASN A 461 -34.50 13.95 11.39
CA ASN A 461 -35.51 13.36 12.25
C ASN A 461 -35.99 12.00 11.74
N ASN A 462 -36.10 11.83 10.42
CA ASN A 462 -36.31 10.54 9.81
C ASN A 462 -34.99 10.14 9.18
N TYR A 463 -34.20 9.32 9.87
CA TYR A 463 -32.80 9.08 9.52
C TYR A 463 -32.62 7.86 8.60
N CYS A 464 -33.56 6.91 8.60
CA CYS A 464 -33.46 5.71 7.79
C CYS A 464 -33.70 6.02 6.30
N PHE A 465 -32.89 5.39 5.43
CA PHE A 465 -33.03 5.52 3.99
C PHE A 465 -34.12 4.61 3.41
N TYR A 466 -34.45 3.52 4.10
CA TYR A 466 -35.35 2.48 3.61
C TYR A 466 -36.78 2.59 4.17
N CYS A 467 -36.97 3.19 5.33
CA CYS A 467 -38.29 3.37 5.93
C CYS A 467 -38.50 4.76 6.55
N VAL A 468 -39.75 5.11 6.82
CA VAL A 468 -40.16 6.36 7.44
C VAL A 468 -40.27 6.17 8.96
N VAL A 469 -39.11 6.01 9.61
CA VAL A 469 -39.03 5.95 11.07
C VAL A 469 -38.77 7.34 11.66
N ASP A 470 -39.67 7.81 12.52
CA ASP A 470 -39.57 9.14 13.13
C ASP A 470 -38.73 9.13 14.43
N LYS A 471 -37.84 10.12 14.60
CA LYS A 471 -37.17 10.45 15.87
C LYS A 471 -38.09 11.19 16.85
N ARG A 472 -39.27 11.70 16.42
CA ARG A 472 -40.06 12.73 17.14
C ARG A 472 -40.92 12.24 18.33
N LYS A 473 -40.34 11.52 19.29
CA LYS A 473 -40.87 11.53 20.67
C LYS A 473 -39.76 11.87 21.66
N ALA A 474 -39.48 13.17 21.81
CA ALA A 474 -38.75 13.81 22.94
C ALA A 474 -37.40 13.20 23.39
N GLY A 475 -36.84 12.26 22.64
CA GLY A 475 -35.61 11.54 22.94
C GLY A 475 -35.33 10.58 21.79
N ARG A 476 -34.06 10.29 21.51
CA ARG A 476 -33.71 9.22 20.56
C ARG A 476 -34.38 7.93 21.07
N LYS A 477 -34.95 7.09 20.19
CA LYS A 477 -35.49 5.80 20.62
C LYS A 477 -34.38 5.05 21.36
N LEU A 478 -34.66 4.77 22.63
CA LEU A 478 -33.73 4.09 23.53
C LEU A 478 -33.78 2.59 23.27
N MET A 479 -32.69 1.89 23.57
CA MET A 479 -32.60 0.43 23.38
C MET A 479 -33.71 -0.33 24.11
N LYS A 480 -34.07 0.08 25.34
CA LYS A 480 -35.17 -0.54 26.10
C LYS A 480 -36.55 -0.46 25.44
N HIS A 481 -36.73 0.46 24.48
CA HIS A 481 -37.97 0.62 23.73
C HIS A 481 -37.88 0.01 22.33
N LEU A 482 -36.80 -0.71 22.02
CA LEU A 482 -36.61 -1.37 20.74
C LEU A 482 -37.62 -2.50 20.60
N ASN A 483 -38.51 -2.39 19.62
CA ASN A 483 -39.37 -3.48 19.20
C ASN A 483 -38.88 -3.99 17.84
N VAL A 484 -38.24 -5.16 17.83
CA VAL A 484 -37.72 -5.78 16.60
C VAL A 484 -38.82 -6.26 15.65
N ASN A 485 -40.06 -6.37 16.12
CA ASN A 485 -41.24 -6.70 15.32
C ASN A 485 -41.96 -5.44 14.79
N GLN A 486 -41.44 -4.24 15.05
CA GLN A 486 -41.99 -3.01 14.50
C GLN A 486 -41.81 -2.99 12.98
N ILE A 487 -42.91 -2.78 12.26
CA ILE A 487 -42.92 -2.59 10.81
C ILE A 487 -43.20 -1.11 10.56
N ASP A 488 -42.23 -0.42 9.97
CA ASP A 488 -42.34 0.98 9.56
C ASP A 488 -42.62 1.06 8.06
N ASP A 489 -43.28 2.13 7.60
CA ASP A 489 -43.58 2.33 6.19
C ASP A 489 -42.32 2.37 5.33
N THR A 490 -42.24 1.49 4.35
CA THR A 490 -41.12 1.42 3.41
C THR A 490 -41.12 2.62 2.46
N ARG A 491 -39.96 3.25 2.31
CA ARG A 491 -39.74 4.32 1.34
C ARG A 491 -39.63 3.74 -0.07
N THR A 492 -39.87 4.61 -1.04
CA THR A 492 -39.63 4.33 -2.47
C THR A 492 -38.84 5.48 -3.08
N ILE A 493 -38.23 5.26 -4.25
CA ILE A 493 -37.59 6.35 -5.01
C ILE A 493 -38.56 7.50 -5.26
N LYS A 494 -39.81 7.17 -5.63
CA LYS A 494 -40.89 8.15 -5.79
C LYS A 494 -41.12 8.95 -4.50
N SER A 495 -41.12 8.30 -3.35
CA SER A 495 -41.27 9.01 -2.06
C SER A 495 -40.15 10.04 -1.82
N PHE A 496 -38.90 9.75 -2.21
CA PHE A 496 -37.81 10.73 -2.11
C PHE A 496 -38.06 11.94 -3.01
N THR A 497 -38.50 11.73 -4.25
CA THR A 497 -38.87 12.83 -5.15
C THR A 497 -40.02 13.65 -4.58
N ASP A 498 -41.06 13.01 -4.02
CA ASP A 498 -42.20 13.70 -3.44
C ASP A 498 -41.85 14.49 -2.17
N PHE A 499 -41.01 13.92 -1.30
CA PHE A 499 -40.49 14.61 -0.12
C PHE A 499 -39.53 15.75 -0.48
N GLY A 500 -38.81 15.62 -1.60
CA GLY A 500 -37.93 16.66 -2.15
C GLY A 500 -38.67 17.95 -2.54
N LYS A 501 -39.95 17.88 -2.92
CA LYS A 501 -40.75 19.07 -3.27
C LYS A 501 -40.86 20.09 -2.13
N TRP A 502 -40.91 19.61 -0.89
CA TRP A 502 -41.10 20.45 0.31
C TRP A 502 -40.04 20.29 1.40
N GLY A 503 -39.07 19.37 1.23
CA GLY A 503 -37.95 19.17 2.16
C GLY A 503 -38.31 18.36 3.41
N GLY A 504 -39.19 17.37 3.24
CA GLY A 504 -39.81 16.57 4.30
C GLY A 504 -39.13 15.25 4.65
N TRP A 505 -39.53 14.64 5.77
CA TRP A 505 -39.18 13.26 6.13
C TRP A 505 -37.69 12.91 5.97
N GLY A 506 -36.81 13.83 6.36
CA GLY A 506 -35.36 13.65 6.27
C GLY A 506 -34.74 13.88 4.89
N VAL A 507 -35.51 14.30 3.88
CA VAL A 507 -35.02 14.62 2.53
C VAL A 507 -34.76 16.12 2.40
N ASN A 508 -33.74 16.51 1.62
CA ASN A 508 -33.50 17.92 1.27
C ASN A 508 -34.52 18.41 0.27
N LYS A 509 -34.80 19.73 0.27
CA LYS A 509 -35.65 20.32 -0.75
C LYS A 509 -34.88 20.36 -2.09
N GLY A 510 -35.48 19.89 -3.18
CA GLY A 510 -34.84 19.85 -4.50
C GLY A 510 -35.36 18.72 -5.39
N ASP A 511 -34.56 18.35 -6.39
CA ASP A 511 -34.95 17.49 -7.53
C ASP A 511 -35.08 15.99 -7.21
N GLY A 512 -34.94 15.59 -5.94
CA GLY A 512 -34.95 14.18 -5.51
C GLY A 512 -33.60 13.47 -5.68
N PRO A 513 -33.59 12.14 -5.82
CA PRO A 513 -32.36 11.34 -5.98
C PRO A 513 -31.64 11.55 -7.32
N LEU A 514 -30.31 11.38 -7.34
CA LEU A 514 -29.50 11.43 -8.57
C LEU A 514 -29.83 10.30 -9.56
N PHE A 515 -30.19 9.13 -9.03
CA PHE A 515 -30.42 7.91 -9.80
C PHE A 515 -31.87 7.42 -9.67
N PRO A 516 -32.86 8.14 -10.20
CA PRO A 516 -34.28 7.80 -10.04
C PRO A 516 -34.67 6.49 -10.73
N THR A 517 -33.80 5.95 -11.59
CA THR A 517 -34.03 4.68 -12.31
C THR A 517 -33.53 3.44 -11.55
N VAL A 518 -32.89 3.61 -10.39
CA VAL A 518 -32.37 2.53 -9.56
C VAL A 518 -33.30 2.34 -8.37
N ASN A 519 -33.77 1.12 -8.10
CA ASN A 519 -34.68 0.88 -6.98
C ASN A 519 -34.03 1.24 -5.64
N LEU A 520 -34.85 1.54 -4.63
CA LEU A 520 -34.34 1.94 -3.32
C LEU A 520 -33.49 0.83 -2.68
N PHE A 521 -33.95 -0.42 -2.70
CA PHE A 521 -33.18 -1.54 -2.17
C PHE A 521 -31.99 -1.95 -3.05
N ASP A 522 -31.81 -1.35 -4.23
CA ASP A 522 -30.59 -1.45 -5.03
C ASP A 522 -29.56 -0.36 -4.66
N HIS A 523 -29.88 0.53 -3.71
CA HIS A 523 -28.91 1.40 -3.04
C HIS A 523 -28.34 0.64 -1.83
N LEU A 524 -27.25 -0.08 -2.05
CA LEU A 524 -26.66 -0.96 -1.06
C LEU A 524 -25.67 -0.19 -0.19
N ILE A 525 -25.93 -0.25 1.11
CA ILE A 525 -25.03 0.27 2.11
C ILE A 525 -23.93 -0.76 2.36
N GLY A 526 -22.72 -0.24 2.47
CA GLY A 526 -21.57 -0.93 3.01
C GLY A 526 -21.74 -1.81 4.23
N PRO A 527 -21.62 -3.14 4.11
CA PRO A 527 -21.59 -4.00 5.28
C PRO A 527 -20.38 -3.71 6.17
N LEU A 528 -19.25 -3.30 5.59
CA LEU A 528 -18.04 -2.98 6.35
C LEU A 528 -18.24 -1.75 7.22
N HIS A 529 -18.66 -0.61 6.66
CA HIS A 529 -18.92 0.59 7.44
C HIS A 529 -20.08 0.45 8.42
N LEU A 530 -21.06 -0.40 8.10
CA LEU A 530 -22.13 -0.77 9.02
C LEU A 530 -21.56 -1.44 10.27
N VAL A 531 -20.86 -2.57 10.11
CA VAL A 531 -20.30 -3.35 11.23
C VAL A 531 -19.25 -2.56 12.00
N VAL A 532 -18.35 -1.85 11.32
CA VAL A 532 -17.32 -1.01 11.97
C VAL A 532 -17.97 0.05 12.87
N GLY A 533 -19.04 0.69 12.40
CA GLY A 533 -19.73 1.72 13.19
C GLY A 533 -20.46 1.14 14.40
N LEU A 534 -21.01 -0.07 14.29
CA LEU A 534 -21.67 -0.76 15.40
C LEU A 534 -20.66 -1.24 16.44
N PHE A 535 -19.56 -1.84 15.98
CA PHE A 535 -18.47 -2.24 16.86
C PHE A 535 -17.91 -1.05 17.63
N ASP A 536 -17.60 0.07 16.96
CA ASP A 536 -17.08 1.27 17.63
C ASP A 536 -18.05 1.81 18.69
N ARG A 537 -19.34 1.91 18.36
CA ARG A 537 -20.36 2.49 19.25
C ARG A 537 -20.72 1.59 20.42
N TYR A 538 -21.03 0.32 20.15
CA TYR A 538 -21.70 -0.57 21.10
C TYR A 538 -20.78 -1.61 21.74
N ILE A 539 -19.56 -1.80 21.23
CA ILE A 539 -18.59 -2.76 21.79
C ILE A 539 -17.36 -2.01 22.31
N PHE A 540 -16.62 -1.33 21.43
CA PHE A 540 -15.34 -0.73 21.78
C PHE A 540 -15.46 0.38 22.84
N LYS A 541 -16.37 1.35 22.63
CA LYS A 541 -16.57 2.44 23.59
C LYS A 541 -16.99 1.95 24.98
N PRO A 542 -18.01 1.06 25.11
CA PRO A 542 -18.35 0.45 26.39
C PRO A 542 -17.19 -0.31 27.03
N LEU A 543 -16.46 -1.15 26.28
CA LEU A 543 -15.28 -1.85 26.81
C LEU A 543 -14.22 -0.88 27.33
N LEU A 544 -13.96 0.21 26.62
CA LEU A 544 -13.00 1.23 27.05
C LEU A 544 -13.44 1.91 28.35
N VAL A 545 -14.74 2.19 28.51
CA VAL A 545 -15.31 2.75 29.74
C VAL A 545 -15.18 1.76 30.90
N ILE A 546 -15.46 0.47 30.69
CA ILE A 546 -15.31 -0.58 31.72
C ILE A 546 -13.84 -0.69 32.16
N CYS A 547 -12.91 -0.76 31.20
CA CYS A 547 -11.48 -0.76 31.49
C CYS A 547 -11.06 0.47 32.30
N ALA A 548 -11.51 1.66 31.89
CA ALA A 548 -11.18 2.89 32.59
C ALA A 548 -11.79 2.94 34.00
N LYS A 549 -13.00 2.41 34.21
CA LYS A 549 -13.62 2.27 35.55
C LYS A 549 -12.79 1.36 36.44
N MET A 550 -12.32 0.23 35.92
CA MET A 550 -11.47 -0.71 36.66
C MET A 550 -10.11 -0.11 37.03
N ASP A 551 -9.55 0.71 36.14
CA ASP A 551 -8.28 1.40 36.36
C ASP A 551 -8.45 2.68 37.23
N ASN A 552 -9.68 3.11 37.52
CA ASN A 552 -9.95 4.39 38.14
C ASN A 552 -9.70 4.36 39.66
N ILE A 553 -8.65 5.06 40.07
CA ILE A 553 -8.28 5.29 41.48
C ILE A 553 -8.67 6.68 41.99
N SER A 554 -9.42 7.46 41.19
CA SER A 554 -9.86 8.82 41.55
C SER A 554 -11.30 8.82 42.06
N SER A 555 -11.72 9.91 42.72
CA SER A 555 -13.12 10.10 43.14
C SER A 555 -14.07 10.60 42.03
N PHE A 556 -13.58 10.67 40.79
CA PHE A 556 -14.39 11.09 39.64
C PHE A 556 -15.05 9.89 38.98
N ASP A 557 -16.30 10.06 38.55
CA ASP A 557 -17.02 9.04 37.80
C ASP A 557 -16.52 8.97 36.36
N ILE A 558 -16.32 7.75 35.85
CA ILE A 558 -16.07 7.53 34.43
C ILE A 558 -17.41 7.46 33.70
N LEU A 559 -17.63 8.40 32.78
CA LEU A 559 -18.84 8.52 31.98
C LEU A 559 -18.68 7.84 30.61
N ALA A 560 -19.73 7.92 29.78
CA ALA A 560 -19.85 7.22 28.50
C ALA A 560 -18.73 7.53 27.47
N ASP A 561 -18.06 8.67 27.60
CA ASP A 561 -16.88 9.00 26.81
C ASP A 561 -15.89 9.87 27.58
N ARG A 562 -14.69 10.00 27.02
CA ARG A 562 -13.59 10.77 27.60
C ARG A 562 -13.96 12.24 27.81
N THR A 563 -14.60 12.87 26.83
CA THR A 563 -14.95 14.29 26.87
C THR A 563 -15.99 14.56 27.95
N ALA A 564 -17.03 13.72 28.04
CA ALA A 564 -18.03 13.79 29.10
C ALA A 564 -17.39 13.65 30.49
N THR A 565 -16.49 12.67 30.65
CA THR A 565 -15.76 12.42 31.90
C THR A 565 -14.91 13.63 32.31
N THR A 566 -14.11 14.19 31.38
CA THR A 566 -13.29 15.38 31.65
C THR A 566 -14.16 16.58 32.00
N ASN A 567 -15.24 16.84 31.25
CA ASN A 567 -16.14 17.97 31.49
C ASN A 567 -16.83 17.86 32.86
N ALA A 568 -17.27 16.67 33.27
CA ALA A 568 -17.88 16.45 34.58
C ALA A 568 -16.87 16.70 35.73
N ALA A 569 -15.63 16.24 35.57
CA ALA A 569 -14.56 16.50 36.53
C ALA A 569 -14.25 18.01 36.63
N GLU A 570 -14.17 18.71 35.50
CA GLU A 570 -13.97 20.16 35.45
C GLU A 570 -15.12 20.95 36.08
N ALA A 571 -16.36 20.53 35.83
CA ALA A 571 -17.54 21.14 36.44
C ALA A 571 -17.52 21.00 37.97
N LYS A 572 -17.12 19.83 38.51
CA LYS A 572 -16.99 19.59 39.96
C LYS A 572 -15.91 20.51 40.56
N ILE A 573 -14.77 20.67 39.89
CA ILE A 573 -13.70 21.58 40.32
C ILE A 573 -14.17 23.04 40.30
N LEU A 574 -14.82 23.47 39.21
CA LEU A 574 -15.33 24.83 39.07
C LEU A 574 -16.40 25.17 40.12
N LYS A 575 -17.24 24.19 40.48
CA LYS A 575 -18.21 24.33 41.57
C LYS A 575 -17.53 24.63 42.90
N VAL A 576 -16.50 23.85 43.26
CA VAL A 576 -15.75 24.07 44.51
C VAL A 576 -15.00 25.41 44.50
N GLN A 577 -14.46 25.83 43.35
CA GLN A 577 -13.83 27.16 43.22
C GLN A 577 -14.84 28.29 43.50
N LYS A 578 -16.04 28.22 42.92
CA LYS A 578 -17.12 29.18 43.19
C LYS A 578 -17.56 29.15 44.67
N ASP A 579 -17.59 27.98 45.29
CA ASP A 579 -17.94 27.84 46.71
C ASP A 579 -16.87 28.48 47.62
N ILE A 580 -15.59 28.43 47.24
CA ILE A 580 -14.48 29.12 47.95
C ILE A 580 -14.61 30.65 47.85
N GLU A 581 -14.94 31.17 46.66
CA GLU A 581 -15.11 32.61 46.42
C GLU A 581 -16.26 33.18 47.26
N LYS A 582 -17.34 32.41 47.43
CA LYS A 582 -18.51 32.78 48.22
C LYS A 582 -18.37 32.52 49.73
N CYS A 583 -17.31 31.83 50.15
CA CYS A 583 -17.11 31.45 51.56
C CYS A 583 -16.47 32.58 52.36
N VAL A 584 -17.22 33.12 53.33
CA VAL A 584 -16.77 34.19 54.24
C VAL A 584 -16.06 33.63 55.49
N ASP A 585 -16.43 32.43 55.93
CA ASP A 585 -15.78 31.74 57.05
C ASP A 585 -14.37 31.26 56.65
N MET A 586 -13.35 31.80 57.34
CA MET A 586 -11.94 31.49 57.08
C MET A 586 -11.59 30.02 57.32
N ARG A 587 -12.12 29.38 58.36
CA ARG A 587 -11.84 27.97 58.67
C ARG A 587 -12.41 27.06 57.59
N ARG A 588 -13.65 27.33 57.16
CA ARG A 588 -14.30 26.61 56.07
C ARG A 588 -13.62 26.86 54.73
N LYS A 589 -13.16 28.09 54.48
CA LYS A 589 -12.40 28.45 53.27
C LYS A 589 -11.09 27.68 53.17
N THR A 590 -10.34 27.54 54.25
CA THR A 590 -9.12 26.73 54.30
C THR A 590 -9.39 25.25 54.02
N GLN A 591 -10.47 24.69 54.58
CA GLN A 591 -10.88 23.31 54.29
C GLN A 591 -11.24 23.10 52.82
N LEU A 592 -12.01 24.01 52.22
CA LEU A 592 -12.37 23.96 50.80
C LEU A 592 -11.15 24.11 49.89
N GLN A 593 -10.18 24.96 50.26
CA GLN A 593 -8.92 25.11 49.52
C GLN A 593 -8.06 23.83 49.56
N ALA A 594 -8.00 23.15 50.71
CA ALA A 594 -7.34 21.86 50.83
C ALA A 594 -8.04 20.78 49.96
N GLY A 595 -9.38 20.73 50.02
CA GLY A 595 -10.17 19.84 49.17
C GLY A 595 -10.01 20.13 47.67
N LEU A 596 -9.92 21.41 47.27
CA LEU A 596 -9.66 21.79 45.88
C LEU A 596 -8.27 21.33 45.41
N LYS A 597 -7.24 21.47 46.24
CA LYS A 597 -5.90 20.95 45.91
C LYS A 597 -5.93 19.43 45.68
N GLN A 598 -6.64 18.70 46.54
CA GLN A 598 -6.83 17.26 46.39
C GLN A 598 -7.58 16.89 45.10
N LEU A 599 -8.69 17.59 44.78
CA LEU A 599 -9.44 17.36 43.54
C LEU A 599 -8.61 17.64 42.29
N LYS A 600 -7.76 18.68 42.30
CA LYS A 600 -6.83 18.95 41.19
C LYS A 600 -5.80 17.83 41.02
N LEU A 601 -5.27 17.29 42.12
CA LEU A 601 -4.37 16.12 42.08
C LEU A 601 -5.08 14.88 41.55
N GLU A 602 -6.33 14.64 41.96
CA GLU A 602 -7.15 13.53 41.46
C GLU A 602 -7.49 13.69 39.97
N LYS A 603 -7.68 14.92 39.47
CA LYS A 603 -7.85 15.17 38.03
C LYS A 603 -6.63 14.72 37.24
N LEU A 604 -5.42 15.00 37.72
CA LEU A 604 -4.19 14.53 37.07
C LEU A 604 -4.10 12.99 37.07
N LYS A 605 -4.58 12.32 38.13
CA LYS A 605 -4.68 10.86 38.18
C LYS A 605 -5.71 10.34 37.17
N LEU A 606 -6.89 10.96 37.10
CA LEU A 606 -7.94 10.64 36.14
C LEU A 606 -7.44 10.76 34.69
N GLU A 607 -6.69 11.83 34.36
CA GLU A 607 -6.10 11.99 33.02
C GLU A 607 -5.15 10.86 32.67
N LYS A 608 -4.35 10.36 33.64
CA LYS A 608 -3.50 9.17 33.45
C LYS A 608 -4.33 7.91 33.21
N VAL A 609 -5.42 7.71 33.96
CA VAL A 609 -6.37 6.59 33.77
C VAL A 609 -6.99 6.61 32.37
N LEU A 610 -7.48 7.77 31.92
CA LEU A 610 -8.09 7.94 30.60
C LEU A 610 -7.10 7.74 29.44
N ASN A 611 -5.80 7.90 29.68
CA ASN A 611 -4.73 7.61 28.73
C ASN A 611 -4.21 6.16 28.82
N GLY A 612 -4.67 5.41 29.83
CA GLY A 612 -4.21 4.08 30.20
C GLY A 612 -2.98 4.14 31.10
N VAL A 613 -3.10 3.57 32.31
CA VAL A 613 -1.98 3.44 33.26
C VAL A 613 -1.12 2.21 32.94
N PRO A 614 0.17 2.19 33.34
CA PRO A 614 1.00 1.00 33.22
C PRO A 614 0.33 -0.20 33.88
N ASN A 615 0.29 -1.33 33.17
CA ASN A 615 -0.38 -2.57 33.58
C ASN A 615 -1.91 -2.46 33.81
N GLY A 616 -2.55 -1.34 33.50
CA GLY A 616 -4.00 -1.18 33.57
C GLY A 616 -4.75 -1.93 32.46
N LYS A 617 -6.05 -2.17 32.67
CA LYS A 617 -6.93 -2.87 31.74
C LYS A 617 -7.03 -2.18 30.38
N VAL A 618 -7.00 -0.84 30.33
CA VAL A 618 -6.95 -0.11 29.06
C VAL A 618 -5.73 -0.52 28.23
N LYS A 619 -4.53 -0.56 28.86
CA LYS A 619 -3.29 -0.96 28.18
C LYS A 619 -3.25 -2.44 27.83
N GLN A 620 -3.77 -3.32 28.70
CA GLN A 620 -3.90 -4.74 28.40
C GLN A 620 -4.77 -4.98 27.16
N LEU A 621 -5.91 -4.28 27.05
CA LEU A 621 -6.80 -4.35 25.89
C LEU A 621 -6.11 -3.90 24.60
N GLU A 622 -5.46 -2.72 24.62
CA GLU A 622 -4.71 -2.22 23.46
C GLU A 622 -3.63 -3.21 23.02
N GLN A 623 -2.80 -3.70 23.94
CA GLN A 623 -1.72 -4.64 23.65
C GLN A 623 -2.25 -5.98 23.11
N CYS A 624 -3.38 -6.46 23.64
CA CYS A 624 -4.03 -7.66 23.15
C CYS A 624 -4.46 -7.50 21.68
N TRP A 625 -5.13 -6.39 21.37
CA TRP A 625 -5.58 -6.11 20.01
C TRP A 625 -4.40 -5.86 19.04
N GLU A 626 -3.34 -5.21 19.51
CA GLU A 626 -2.11 -5.04 18.73
C GLU A 626 -1.46 -6.38 18.38
N LYS A 627 -1.44 -7.35 19.32
CA LYS A 627 -0.96 -8.73 19.06
C LYS A 627 -1.81 -9.48 18.03
N ILE A 628 -3.10 -9.14 17.92
CA ILE A 628 -4.01 -9.67 16.89
C ILE A 628 -3.83 -8.91 15.55
N GLY A 629 -3.01 -7.85 15.53
CA GLY A 629 -2.75 -7.03 14.35
C GLY A 629 -3.82 -5.97 14.10
N ALA A 630 -4.45 -5.49 15.18
CA ALA A 630 -5.41 -4.38 15.20
C ALA A 630 -4.88 -3.26 16.11
N SER A 631 -4.22 -2.25 15.52
CA SER A 631 -3.65 -1.12 16.27
C SER A 631 -4.33 0.20 15.92
N ARG A 632 -4.42 1.11 16.90
CA ARG A 632 -4.81 2.52 16.70
C ARG A 632 -3.64 3.44 16.32
N GLN A 633 -2.42 2.92 16.25
CA GLN A 633 -1.23 3.73 15.95
C GLN A 633 -1.05 4.01 14.45
N ALA A 634 -1.76 3.29 13.57
CA ALA A 634 -1.64 3.41 12.12
C ALA A 634 -2.40 4.65 11.60
N PHE A 635 -1.82 5.85 11.68
CA PHE A 635 -2.32 7.13 11.10
C PHE A 635 -3.77 7.57 11.45
N PHE A 636 -4.58 6.73 12.10
CA PHE A 636 -5.99 6.94 12.43
C PHE A 636 -6.20 6.78 13.94
N GLN A 637 -6.94 7.68 14.57
CA GLN A 637 -7.33 7.58 15.98
C GLN A 637 -8.37 6.46 16.27
N SER A 638 -8.70 5.62 15.27
CA SER A 638 -9.75 4.59 15.31
C SER A 638 -9.35 3.33 14.53
N PHE A 639 -10.12 2.25 14.69
CA PHE A 639 -9.88 0.98 14.01
C PHE A 639 -10.42 0.98 12.57
N SER A 640 -9.64 0.43 11.64
CA SER A 640 -10.07 0.22 10.26
C SER A 640 -10.96 -1.02 10.11
N GLY A 641 -11.66 -1.16 8.99
CA GLY A 641 -12.43 -2.36 8.68
C GLY A 641 -11.61 -3.66 8.72
N ASN A 642 -10.33 -3.61 8.32
CA ASN A 642 -9.42 -4.74 8.42
C ASN A 642 -9.08 -5.10 9.88
N HIS A 643 -8.95 -4.11 10.76
CA HIS A 643 -8.76 -4.36 12.18
C HIS A 643 -10.00 -5.04 12.78
N ILE A 644 -11.19 -4.51 12.49
CA ILE A 644 -12.45 -5.06 13.01
C ILE A 644 -12.68 -6.49 12.53
N ARG A 645 -12.34 -6.82 11.28
CA ARG A 645 -12.40 -8.21 10.78
C ARG A 645 -11.55 -9.19 11.60
N LYS A 646 -10.36 -8.77 12.04
CA LYS A 646 -9.49 -9.63 12.85
C LYS A 646 -10.02 -9.78 14.28
N LEU A 647 -10.57 -8.70 14.84
CA LEU A 647 -11.16 -8.71 16.18
C LEU A 647 -12.46 -9.53 16.24
N LEU A 648 -13.30 -9.45 15.21
CA LEU A 648 -14.55 -10.22 15.08
C LEU A 648 -14.31 -11.64 14.56
N THR A 649 -13.32 -12.33 15.13
CA THR A 649 -13.10 -13.77 14.96
C THR A 649 -13.32 -14.47 16.30
N PRO A 650 -13.65 -15.77 16.34
CA PRO A 650 -13.77 -16.50 17.59
C PRO A 650 -12.53 -16.35 18.50
N GLU A 651 -11.34 -16.39 17.90
CA GLU A 651 -10.08 -16.18 18.62
C GLU A 651 -9.92 -14.74 19.11
N GLY A 652 -10.26 -13.75 18.28
CA GLY A 652 -10.18 -12.33 18.64
C GLY A 652 -11.12 -11.96 19.78
N ILE A 653 -12.34 -12.49 19.78
CA ILE A 653 -13.32 -12.31 20.85
C ILE A 653 -12.80 -12.94 22.14
N ARG A 654 -12.43 -14.23 22.12
CA ARG A 654 -11.91 -14.92 23.29
C ARG A 654 -10.72 -14.18 23.90
N LYS A 655 -9.71 -13.82 23.11
CA LYS A 655 -8.54 -13.06 23.58
C LYS A 655 -8.91 -11.71 24.19
N THR A 656 -9.94 -11.04 23.66
CA THR A 656 -10.43 -9.76 24.20
C THR A 656 -11.00 -9.94 25.60
N PHE A 657 -11.83 -10.98 25.80
CA PHE A 657 -12.49 -11.21 27.08
C PHE A 657 -11.64 -11.99 28.09
N ASP A 658 -10.59 -12.69 27.63
CA ASP A 658 -9.59 -13.33 28.49
C ASP A 658 -8.92 -12.33 29.46
N ILE A 659 -8.87 -11.04 29.07
CA ILE A 659 -8.36 -9.93 29.89
C ILE A 659 -9.17 -9.74 31.18
N PHE A 660 -10.46 -10.12 31.16
CA PHE A 660 -11.39 -9.95 32.28
C PHE A 660 -11.67 -11.28 33.00
N GLN A 661 -10.87 -12.33 32.75
CA GLN A 661 -10.98 -13.58 33.50
C GLN A 661 -10.89 -13.32 35.01
N GLY A 662 -11.84 -13.88 35.75
CA GLY A 662 -11.98 -13.68 37.20
C GLY A 662 -12.82 -12.47 37.64
N ILE A 663 -13.25 -11.62 36.71
CA ILE A 663 -14.06 -10.41 36.98
C ILE A 663 -15.18 -10.21 35.94
N MET A 664 -15.70 -11.30 35.37
CA MET A 664 -16.80 -11.27 34.41
C MET A 664 -18.10 -10.82 35.08
N THR A 665 -18.59 -9.66 34.67
CA THR A 665 -19.90 -9.12 35.04
C THR A 665 -20.94 -9.44 33.97
N ASP A 666 -22.23 -9.28 34.30
CA ASP A 666 -23.32 -9.43 33.32
C ASP A 666 -23.15 -8.47 32.12
N GLU A 667 -22.66 -7.25 32.37
CA GLU A 667 -22.34 -6.28 31.32
C GLU A 667 -21.23 -6.78 30.37
N LEU A 668 -20.18 -7.40 30.91
CA LEU A 668 -19.10 -7.98 30.10
C LEU A 668 -19.57 -9.21 29.32
N PHE A 669 -20.40 -10.07 29.92
CA PHE A 669 -20.98 -11.22 29.24
C PHE A 669 -21.92 -10.81 28.09
N GLY A 670 -22.74 -9.76 28.31
CA GLY A 670 -23.59 -9.21 27.27
C GLY A 670 -22.80 -8.54 26.14
N LEU A 671 -21.68 -7.85 26.44
CA LEU A 671 -20.77 -7.32 25.43
C LEU A 671 -20.07 -8.41 24.63
N GLU A 672 -19.64 -9.49 25.28
CA GLU A 672 -19.06 -10.65 24.61
C GLU A 672 -20.06 -11.27 23.65
N SER A 673 -21.28 -11.51 24.12
CA SER A 673 -22.37 -12.07 23.32
C SER A 673 -22.75 -11.16 22.15
N ALA A 674 -22.85 -9.85 22.36
CA ALA A 674 -23.08 -8.88 21.29
C ALA A 674 -21.94 -8.89 20.24
N MET A 675 -20.70 -9.01 20.68
CA MET A 675 -19.54 -9.12 19.78
C MET A 675 -19.54 -10.44 18.99
N MET A 676 -20.01 -11.55 19.57
CA MET A 676 -20.20 -12.82 18.87
C MET A 676 -21.29 -12.71 17.79
N GLU A 677 -22.44 -12.08 18.08
CA GLU A 677 -23.50 -11.89 17.08
C GLU A 677 -23.04 -11.00 15.93
N LEU A 678 -22.28 -9.94 16.21
CA LEU A 678 -21.65 -9.11 15.17
C LEU A 678 -20.63 -9.90 14.33
N SER A 679 -19.88 -10.84 14.94
CA SER A 679 -18.94 -11.70 14.21
C SER A 679 -19.66 -12.64 13.24
N LYS A 680 -20.77 -13.26 13.67
CA LYS A 680 -21.62 -14.09 12.79
C LYS A 680 -22.12 -13.28 11.61
N ILE A 681 -22.72 -12.11 11.86
CA ILE A 681 -23.19 -11.21 10.80
C ILE A 681 -22.06 -10.84 9.85
N MET A 682 -20.89 -10.44 10.37
CA MET A 682 -19.75 -10.05 9.55
C MET A 682 -19.28 -11.18 8.64
N SER A 683 -19.25 -12.43 9.12
CA SER A 683 -18.86 -13.59 8.33
C SER A 683 -19.80 -13.85 7.13
N LEU A 684 -21.07 -13.49 7.28
CA LEU A 684 -22.11 -13.63 6.25
C LEU A 684 -22.11 -12.45 5.25
N THR A 685 -21.25 -11.45 5.44
CA THR A 685 -21.07 -10.33 4.49
C THR A 685 -19.96 -10.56 3.46
N ALA A 686 -19.41 -11.77 3.39
CA ALA A 686 -18.38 -12.14 2.43
C ALA A 686 -18.90 -12.16 0.98
N ASN A 687 -17.98 -12.14 0.00
CA ASN A 687 -18.29 -12.32 -1.41
C ASN A 687 -18.70 -13.78 -1.68
N ARG A 688 -19.97 -14.10 -1.43
CA ARG A 688 -20.58 -15.41 -1.71
C ARG A 688 -22.09 -15.29 -1.84
N LEU A 689 -22.71 -16.33 -2.39
CA LEU A 689 -24.16 -16.50 -2.33
C LEU A 689 -24.58 -16.90 -0.91
N LEU A 690 -25.73 -16.38 -0.49
CA LEU A 690 -26.38 -16.70 0.78
C LEU A 690 -27.50 -17.70 0.54
N SER A 691 -27.48 -18.77 1.34
CA SER A 691 -28.57 -19.73 1.44
C SER A 691 -29.73 -19.16 2.26
N SER A 692 -30.88 -19.84 2.25
CA SER A 692 -32.00 -19.50 3.13
C SER A 692 -31.62 -19.58 4.61
N ASP A 693 -30.78 -20.55 4.99
CA ASP A 693 -30.27 -20.70 6.35
C ASP A 693 -29.35 -19.55 6.75
N ASP A 694 -28.50 -19.07 5.83
CA ASP A 694 -27.68 -17.89 6.07
C ASP A 694 -28.56 -16.65 6.34
N VAL A 695 -29.63 -16.46 5.55
CA VAL A 695 -30.56 -15.33 5.74
C VAL A 695 -31.28 -15.43 7.09
N ASN A 696 -31.71 -16.62 7.48
CA ASN A 696 -32.31 -16.87 8.79
C ASN A 696 -31.30 -16.61 9.92
N GLN A 697 -30.04 -17.00 9.73
CA GLN A 697 -28.98 -16.74 10.69
C GLN A 697 -28.70 -15.24 10.83
N ILE A 698 -28.70 -14.47 9.74
CA ILE A 698 -28.59 -13.00 9.79
C ILE A 698 -29.73 -12.41 10.61
N GLN A 699 -30.98 -12.82 10.34
CA GLN A 699 -32.15 -12.33 11.05
C GLN A 699 -32.07 -12.63 12.56
N GLN A 700 -31.76 -13.88 12.91
CA GLN A 700 -31.64 -14.32 14.29
C GLN A 700 -30.49 -13.60 15.02
N SER A 701 -29.32 -13.48 14.37
CA SER A 701 -28.17 -12.80 14.97
C SER A 701 -28.45 -11.32 15.18
N SER A 702 -29.18 -10.67 14.26
CA SER A 702 -29.65 -9.29 14.43
C SER A 702 -30.58 -9.15 15.65
N TRP A 703 -31.53 -10.07 15.84
CA TRP A 703 -32.42 -10.04 17.01
C TRP A 703 -31.70 -10.31 18.33
N ASN A 704 -30.80 -11.29 18.35
CA ASN A 704 -29.98 -11.59 19.53
C ASN A 704 -29.11 -10.39 19.89
N LEU A 705 -28.46 -9.76 18.91
CA LEU A 705 -27.70 -8.53 19.11
C LEU A 705 -28.57 -7.43 19.73
N ALA A 706 -29.77 -7.21 19.21
CA ALA A 706 -30.71 -6.24 19.76
C ALA A 706 -31.06 -6.52 21.23
N ALA A 707 -31.32 -7.79 21.59
CA ALA A 707 -31.62 -8.19 22.96
C ALA A 707 -30.43 -7.93 23.90
N PHE A 708 -29.24 -8.41 23.55
CA PHE A 708 -28.04 -8.17 24.37
C PHE A 708 -27.75 -6.68 24.55
N LEU A 709 -27.90 -5.87 23.49
CA LEU A 709 -27.70 -4.42 23.58
C LEU A 709 -28.77 -3.74 24.45
N ALA A 710 -30.02 -4.22 24.45
CA ALA A 710 -31.08 -3.70 25.31
C ALA A 710 -30.86 -4.03 26.78
N ASP A 711 -30.27 -5.19 27.08
CA ASP A 711 -29.96 -5.61 28.45
C ASP A 711 -28.75 -4.85 29.02
N ILE A 712 -27.66 -4.72 28.26
CA ILE A 712 -26.44 -4.05 28.75
C ILE A 712 -26.55 -2.52 28.78
N ALA A 713 -27.33 -1.93 27.86
CA ALA A 713 -27.36 -0.49 27.64
C ALA A 713 -28.78 0.03 27.32
N PRO A 714 -29.77 -0.19 28.22
CA PRO A 714 -31.18 0.13 27.97
C PRO A 714 -31.45 1.61 27.66
N GLU A 715 -30.66 2.50 28.26
CA GLU A 715 -30.75 3.95 28.08
C GLU A 715 -29.93 4.48 26.90
N ASP A 716 -29.22 3.61 26.18
CA ASP A 716 -28.45 4.03 25.02
C ASP A 716 -29.34 4.16 23.77
N THR A 717 -28.85 4.89 22.78
CA THR A 717 -29.70 5.37 21.68
C THR A 717 -29.54 4.51 20.44
N ILE A 718 -30.64 4.18 19.74
CA ILE A 718 -30.59 3.43 18.49
C ILE A 718 -30.02 4.30 17.38
N THR A 719 -28.87 3.89 16.84
CA THR A 719 -28.22 4.59 15.72
C THR A 719 -28.86 4.21 14.37
N GLN A 720 -28.63 5.04 13.34
CA GLN A 720 -29.02 4.71 11.97
C GLN A 720 -28.47 3.35 11.53
N LYS A 721 -27.19 3.08 11.84
CA LYS A 721 -26.54 1.82 11.50
C LYS A 721 -27.21 0.63 12.17
N LEU A 722 -27.56 0.75 13.46
CA LEU A 722 -28.20 -0.34 14.19
C LEU A 722 -29.58 -0.61 13.61
N HIS A 723 -30.39 0.42 13.40
CA HIS A 723 -31.69 0.28 12.76
C HIS A 723 -31.58 -0.36 11.36
N THR A 724 -30.64 0.08 10.52
CA THR A 724 -30.40 -0.53 9.20
C THR A 724 -30.05 -2.01 9.32
N LEU A 725 -29.18 -2.40 10.25
CA LEU A 725 -28.81 -3.80 10.47
C LEU A 725 -30.01 -4.65 10.89
N LEU A 726 -30.81 -4.16 11.83
CA LEU A 726 -31.91 -4.92 12.41
C LEU A 726 -33.08 -5.12 11.46
N PHE A 727 -33.46 -4.07 10.72
CA PHE A 727 -34.71 -4.05 9.97
C PHE A 727 -34.53 -4.22 8.47
N HIS A 728 -33.37 -3.87 7.91
CA HIS A 728 -33.20 -3.78 6.45
C HIS A 728 -32.16 -4.74 5.88
N VAL A 729 -31.10 -5.07 6.64
CA VAL A 729 -30.09 -6.04 6.18
C VAL A 729 -30.66 -7.43 5.90
N PRO A 730 -31.57 -8.00 6.71
CA PRO A 730 -32.18 -9.29 6.39
C PRO A 730 -33.00 -9.26 5.08
N GLU A 731 -33.72 -8.17 4.82
CA GLU A 731 -34.47 -7.99 3.57
C GLU A 731 -33.52 -7.83 2.37
N LEU A 732 -32.43 -7.07 2.52
CA LEU A 732 -31.38 -6.95 1.50
C LEU A 732 -30.73 -8.30 1.21
N ALA A 733 -30.42 -9.09 2.25
CA ALA A 733 -29.83 -10.42 2.11
C ALA A 733 -30.77 -11.37 1.34
N ARG A 734 -32.08 -11.33 1.64
CA ARG A 734 -33.09 -12.12 0.94
C ARG A 734 -33.27 -11.70 -0.51
N THR A 735 -33.33 -10.39 -0.76
CA THR A 735 -33.57 -9.82 -2.10
C THR A 735 -32.39 -10.05 -3.02
N HIS A 736 -31.17 -9.84 -2.53
CA HIS A 736 -29.97 -9.88 -3.35
C HIS A 736 -29.23 -11.21 -3.28
N LYS A 737 -29.63 -12.12 -2.38
CA LYS A 737 -28.93 -13.40 -2.11
C LYS A 737 -27.45 -13.26 -1.80
N SER A 738 -27.01 -12.06 -1.40
CA SER A 738 -25.63 -11.72 -1.09
C SER A 738 -25.59 -10.32 -0.46
N LEU A 739 -24.69 -10.14 0.51
CA LEU A 739 -24.34 -8.82 1.05
C LEU A 739 -22.94 -8.35 0.62
N GLY A 740 -22.12 -9.24 0.05
CA GLY A 740 -20.70 -8.98 -0.23
C GLY A 740 -20.27 -9.11 -1.70
N ARG A 741 -21.14 -9.58 -2.61
CA ARG A 741 -20.81 -9.73 -4.05
C ARG A 741 -20.29 -8.42 -4.63
N ILE A 742 -21.03 -7.35 -4.43
CA ILE A 742 -20.56 -5.98 -4.69
C ILE A 742 -20.66 -5.18 -3.39
N CYS A 743 -19.62 -4.42 -3.08
CA CYS A 743 -19.60 -3.55 -1.91
C CYS A 743 -18.57 -2.43 -2.11
N GLU A 744 -18.65 -1.43 -1.25
CA GLU A 744 -17.73 -0.28 -1.23
C GLU A 744 -16.26 -0.63 -0.98
N GLN A 745 -15.96 -1.81 -0.42
CA GLN A 745 -14.61 -2.13 0.03
C GLN A 745 -13.59 -2.08 -1.12
N GLY A 746 -14.00 -2.52 -2.31
CA GLY A 746 -13.15 -2.44 -3.48
C GLY A 746 -12.84 -1.00 -3.89
N ILE A 747 -13.78 -0.07 -3.66
CA ILE A 747 -13.62 1.36 -3.96
C ILE A 747 -12.56 1.98 -3.04
N GLU A 748 -12.56 1.69 -1.74
CA GLU A 748 -11.52 2.15 -0.80
C GLU A 748 -10.12 1.72 -1.26
N ALA A 749 -9.99 0.49 -1.75
CA ALA A 749 -8.72 -0.05 -2.21
C ALA A 749 -8.30 0.56 -3.58
N VAL A 750 -9.26 0.88 -4.46
CA VAL A 750 -9.04 1.68 -5.68
C VAL A 750 -8.54 3.07 -5.32
N HIS A 751 -9.08 3.73 -4.29
CA HIS A 751 -8.59 5.03 -3.82
C HIS A 751 -7.13 4.98 -3.39
N ALA A 752 -6.75 3.98 -2.62
CA ALA A 752 -5.36 3.80 -2.22
C ALA A 752 -4.42 3.61 -3.43
N LYS A 753 -4.82 2.79 -4.43
CA LYS A 753 -4.05 2.58 -5.66
C LYS A 753 -3.97 3.86 -6.50
N CYS A 754 -5.09 4.56 -6.68
CA CYS A 754 -5.17 5.83 -7.39
C CYS A 754 -4.23 6.88 -6.77
N ASN A 755 -4.24 7.04 -5.45
CA ASN A 755 -3.38 7.99 -4.75
C ASN A 755 -1.89 7.65 -4.91
N ARG A 756 -1.51 6.36 -4.98
CA ARG A 756 -0.11 5.96 -5.28
C ARG A 756 0.28 6.34 -6.71
N ILE A 757 -0.58 6.09 -7.68
CA ILE A 757 -0.35 6.42 -9.09
C ILE A 757 -0.26 7.94 -9.29
N ASP A 758 -1.19 8.71 -8.70
CA ASP A 758 -1.22 10.18 -8.80
C ASP A 758 0.07 10.80 -8.22
N LYS A 759 0.54 10.31 -7.05
CA LYS A 759 1.82 10.73 -6.46
C LYS A 759 3.01 10.44 -7.37
N ARG A 760 3.04 9.26 -8.01
CA ARG A 760 4.08 8.88 -8.98
C ARG A 760 4.08 9.79 -10.22
N LEU A 761 2.91 10.28 -10.62
CA LEU A 761 2.72 11.18 -11.75
C LEU A 761 2.83 12.66 -11.39
N SER A 762 3.28 13.00 -10.17
CA SER A 762 3.38 14.38 -9.65
C SER A 762 4.24 15.33 -10.49
N TYR A 763 5.13 14.80 -11.34
CA TYR A 763 5.86 15.59 -12.33
C TYR A 763 4.93 16.29 -13.34
N CYS A 764 3.72 15.74 -13.57
CA CYS A 764 2.70 16.35 -14.41
C CYS A 764 1.94 17.44 -13.64
N ARG A 765 2.41 18.69 -13.78
CA ARG A 765 1.84 19.85 -13.07
C ARG A 765 0.36 20.10 -13.39
N ASN A 766 -0.05 19.94 -14.66
CA ASN A 766 -1.45 20.05 -15.04
C ASN A 766 -2.24 18.88 -14.43
N ARG A 767 -3.14 19.21 -13.51
CA ARG A 767 -3.88 18.21 -12.71
C ARG A 767 -4.86 17.40 -13.55
N THR A 768 -5.53 18.03 -14.52
CA THR A 768 -6.44 17.36 -15.46
C THR A 768 -5.73 16.29 -16.28
N LYS A 769 -4.57 16.63 -16.88
CA LYS A 769 -3.72 15.66 -17.60
C LYS A 769 -3.21 14.55 -16.69
N ARG A 770 -2.81 14.89 -15.46
CA ARG A 770 -2.36 13.92 -14.46
C ARG A 770 -3.46 12.94 -14.07
N PHE A 771 -4.69 13.41 -13.88
CA PHE A 771 -5.86 12.56 -13.65
C PHE A 771 -6.13 11.65 -14.85
N GLN A 772 -6.01 12.16 -16.08
CA GLN A 772 -6.18 11.35 -17.29
C GLN A 772 -5.14 10.24 -17.39
N PHE A 773 -3.86 10.53 -17.10
CA PHE A 773 -2.81 9.51 -17.00
C PHE A 773 -3.06 8.53 -15.85
N THR A 774 -3.61 8.99 -14.73
CA THR A 774 -3.95 8.13 -13.59
C THR A 774 -5.05 7.14 -13.96
N VAL A 775 -6.13 7.60 -14.59
CA VAL A 775 -7.22 6.75 -15.09
C VAL A 775 -6.68 5.74 -16.13
N LYS A 776 -5.85 6.19 -17.08
CA LYS A 776 -5.18 5.31 -18.03
C LYS A 776 -4.42 4.17 -17.34
N GLU A 777 -3.56 4.49 -16.37
CA GLU A 777 -2.76 3.48 -15.66
C GLU A 777 -3.63 2.52 -14.83
N LEU A 778 -4.75 2.99 -14.27
CA LEU A 778 -5.70 2.14 -13.57
C LEU A 778 -6.34 1.12 -14.53
N ILE A 779 -6.85 1.56 -15.70
CA ILE A 779 -7.45 0.67 -16.68
C ILE A 779 -6.41 -0.31 -17.25
N CYS A 780 -5.20 0.16 -17.60
CA CYS A 780 -4.10 -0.71 -18.01
C CYS A 780 -3.79 -1.79 -16.97
N SER A 781 -3.87 -1.45 -15.68
CA SER A 781 -3.60 -2.42 -14.61
C SER A 781 -4.68 -3.49 -14.51
N THR A 782 -5.93 -3.14 -14.81
CA THR A 782 -7.06 -4.07 -14.92
C THR A 782 -6.82 -5.04 -16.08
N VAL A 783 -6.56 -4.54 -17.29
CA VAL A 783 -6.32 -5.39 -18.48
C VAL A 783 -5.08 -6.28 -18.31
N ALA A 784 -3.99 -5.73 -17.75
CA ALA A 784 -2.79 -6.50 -17.43
C ALA A 784 -3.04 -7.64 -16.42
N ASN A 785 -4.03 -7.48 -15.53
CA ASN A 785 -4.39 -8.54 -14.60
C ASN A 785 -5.10 -9.70 -15.30
N ASP A 786 -5.96 -9.40 -16.27
CA ASP A 786 -6.69 -10.44 -17.00
C ASP A 786 -5.76 -11.21 -17.93
N PHE A 787 -4.84 -10.51 -18.62
CA PHE A 787 -3.77 -11.15 -19.38
C PHE A 787 -2.97 -12.14 -18.53
N LEU A 788 -2.58 -11.73 -17.31
CA LEU A 788 -1.82 -12.61 -16.42
C LEU A 788 -2.63 -13.83 -15.97
N LYS A 789 -3.93 -13.67 -15.69
CA LYS A 789 -4.79 -14.80 -15.35
C LYS A 789 -4.86 -15.81 -16.48
N ALA A 790 -5.14 -15.35 -17.71
CA ALA A 790 -5.17 -16.21 -18.89
C ALA A 790 -3.83 -16.94 -19.08
N TRP A 791 -2.71 -16.20 -18.97
CA TRP A 791 -1.37 -16.78 -19.12
C TRP A 791 -1.06 -17.90 -18.11
N TYR A 792 -1.48 -17.76 -16.85
CA TYR A 792 -1.31 -18.79 -15.80
C TYR A 792 -2.20 -20.03 -16.01
N PHE A 793 -3.28 -19.95 -16.76
CA PHE A 793 -4.09 -21.14 -17.08
C PHE A 793 -3.56 -21.92 -18.27
N GLU A 794 -2.82 -21.25 -19.16
CA GLU A 794 -2.22 -21.85 -20.36
C GLU A 794 -0.84 -22.49 -20.11
N HIS A 795 -0.14 -22.12 -19.02
CA HIS A 795 1.22 -22.57 -18.67
C HIS A 795 1.29 -23.06 -17.23
#